data_AF-A0A2E8RRX8-F1
#
_entry.id   AF-A0A2E8RRX8-F1
#
_cell.length_a   1.000
_cell.length_b   1.000
_cell.length_c   1.000
_cell.angle_alpha   90.00
_cell.angle_beta   90.00
_cell.angle_gamma   90.00
#
_symmetry.space_group_name_H-M   'P 1'
#
loop_
_entity.id
_entity.type
_entity.pdbx_description
1 polymer ?
#
loop_
_entity_poly.entity_id
_entity_poly.type
_entity_poly.pdbx_seq_one_letter_code
_entity_poly.pdbx_strand_id
1 'polypeptide(L)'
;MNSLKSTKEHYQLAVELVVSQAQKDPNIIAAILYGSLSHDQVWEKSDLDLWLITVDNPKNTNFYSLVSNDIFMHVDLIPRGQFKRSLESGLVNSWSEMVFVRSTLLFSKDRTIQTWYQNHHRFQVGERDRKFALLQILERALPKLEIAKKEFFIKQDMVYAFISILDLIDLLAGFEVIWNGEVPGREKIQPALEYNPTFFNFVYHEFINQPKTADRLEQVLIAIDQYLFDHRSICQPIFDYLQSQSGPRSITEIDSHLKLSSRQASHFNVYNWLACQGILQKSSLPTSLTHNNLVKLDETAYSYDPDSTSIPEFVTQSQINSSIEQFIEHAQLDSNVVAGLLFDDPAQNQNHLWSMSYLHITLIIQEKVKSQSRYILQQNGIDLCVDMVSRSTIRRRLGQARVGDEYYNWFVDSRILFTKDPTIPQWYTDIQRHNTKSDQIEVDKIAPVSSRDGRIQLMNLGCMLSATLAKAEKWFYVKNDLNYSFVYILKAVEDLARVEIFRNHQIPGKKPLHQAVELKPDFFRLWGTDLIERKKDKLTVQQALTSLTEYMSTGTEEMFKLVLDYLKAENRICTATDLYHNFADESVGSVVLGCEWMVRQGWLERMGVPLQLTPNSSSTVEEIAYLYDFLEEDLF
;
A
#
# COMPACT_ATOMS: atom_id res chain seq x y z
N MET A 1 28.02 17.59 13.15
CA MET A 1 27.21 17.77 14.38
C MET A 1 26.56 19.16 14.48
N ASN A 2 27.26 20.28 14.20
CA ASN A 2 26.65 21.62 14.28
C ASN A 2 25.52 21.89 13.26
N SER A 3 25.63 21.38 12.03
CA SER A 3 24.58 21.56 11.00
C SER A 3 23.27 20.84 11.35
N LEU A 4 23.31 19.56 11.74
CA LEU A 4 22.11 18.81 12.15
C LEU A 4 21.41 19.40 13.38
N LYS A 5 22.19 19.92 14.34
CA LYS A 5 21.64 20.60 15.51
C LYS A 5 20.89 21.88 15.09
N SER A 6 21.51 22.68 14.22
CA SER A 6 20.87 23.86 13.63
C SER A 6 19.61 23.51 12.82
N THR A 7 19.61 22.40 12.07
CA THR A 7 18.41 21.92 11.35
C THR A 7 17.30 21.57 12.33
N LYS A 8 17.58 20.79 13.38
CA LYS A 8 16.56 20.44 14.38
C LYS A 8 15.97 21.68 15.06
N GLU A 9 16.80 22.63 15.47
CA GLU A 9 16.36 23.89 16.09
C GLU A 9 15.46 24.70 15.15
N HIS A 10 15.80 24.76 13.87
CA HIS A 10 14.99 25.45 12.84
C HIS A 10 13.61 24.80 12.65
N TYR A 11 13.53 23.47 12.63
CA TYR A 11 12.27 22.73 12.58
C TYR A 11 11.44 22.86 13.88
N GLN A 12 12.10 22.89 15.04
CA GLN A 12 11.44 23.15 16.32
C GLN A 12 10.80 24.54 16.35
N LEU A 13 11.51 25.56 15.89
CA LEU A 13 10.99 26.92 15.79
C LEU A 13 9.74 26.99 14.88
N ALA A 14 9.76 26.32 13.73
CA ALA A 14 8.60 26.25 12.83
C ALA A 14 7.35 25.69 13.53
N VAL A 15 7.50 24.59 14.28
CA VAL A 15 6.42 24.01 15.09
C VAL A 15 5.96 24.97 16.18
N GLU A 16 6.89 25.56 16.92
CA GLU A 16 6.58 26.47 18.04
C GLU A 16 5.78 27.70 17.56
N LEU A 17 6.11 28.27 16.40
CA LEU A 17 5.40 29.40 15.81
C LEU A 17 3.94 29.05 15.49
N VAL A 18 3.71 27.91 14.80
CA VAL A 18 2.35 27.46 14.45
C VAL A 18 1.55 27.09 15.70
N VAL A 19 2.16 26.36 16.64
CA VAL A 19 1.52 25.93 17.89
C VAL A 19 1.14 27.12 18.76
N SER A 20 1.99 28.16 18.81
CA SER A 20 1.70 29.38 19.56
C SER A 20 0.48 30.13 19.03
N GLN A 21 0.23 30.08 17.72
CA GLN A 21 -1.01 30.62 17.14
C GLN A 21 -2.19 29.69 17.41
N ALA A 22 -2.02 28.38 17.19
CA ALA A 22 -3.07 27.39 17.43
C ALA A 22 -3.57 27.40 18.89
N GLN A 23 -2.70 27.68 19.87
CA GLN A 23 -3.09 27.80 21.28
C GLN A 23 -4.07 28.96 21.55
N LYS A 24 -3.99 30.05 20.78
CA LYS A 24 -4.88 31.22 20.90
C LYS A 24 -6.28 30.93 20.33
N ASP A 25 -6.39 29.95 19.45
CA ASP A 25 -7.66 29.52 18.89
C ASP A 25 -8.52 28.84 19.99
N PRO A 26 -9.76 29.32 20.24
CA PRO A 26 -10.63 28.74 21.25
C PRO A 26 -11.15 27.34 20.89
N ASN A 27 -11.19 27.00 19.59
CA ASN A 27 -11.65 25.69 19.11
C ASN A 27 -10.55 24.63 19.18
N ILE A 28 -9.27 25.00 19.31
CA ILE A 28 -8.16 24.05 19.40
C ILE A 28 -7.85 23.76 20.87
N ILE A 29 -7.93 22.48 21.22
CA ILE A 29 -7.78 21.99 22.59
C ILE A 29 -6.50 21.18 22.80
N ALA A 30 -5.84 20.70 21.76
CA ALA A 30 -4.52 20.08 21.87
C ALA A 30 -3.75 20.18 20.56
N ALA A 31 -2.41 20.12 20.65
CA ALA A 31 -1.54 19.90 19.51
C ALA A 31 -0.62 18.72 19.78
N ILE A 32 -0.52 17.84 18.78
CA ILE A 32 0.25 16.60 18.83
C ILE A 32 1.19 16.60 17.62
N LEU A 33 2.49 16.49 17.88
CA LEU A 33 3.52 16.34 16.86
C LEU A 33 3.78 14.88 16.57
N TYR A 34 3.83 14.50 15.31
CA TYR A 34 4.26 13.16 14.90
C TYR A 34 5.21 13.21 13.71
N GLY A 35 5.66 12.03 13.26
CA GLY A 35 6.66 11.93 12.21
C GLY A 35 8.08 12.23 12.71
N SER A 36 8.93 12.70 11.79
CA SER A 36 10.38 12.67 12.00
C SER A 36 10.85 13.51 13.19
N LEU A 37 10.27 14.69 13.43
CA LEU A 37 10.70 15.55 14.52
C LEU A 37 10.35 14.99 15.92
N SER A 38 9.30 14.16 16.01
CA SER A 38 8.84 13.60 17.29
C SER A 38 9.76 12.51 17.83
N HIS A 39 10.17 11.56 16.99
CA HIS A 39 10.86 10.34 17.44
C HIS A 39 12.04 9.92 16.54
N ASP A 40 12.43 10.75 15.58
CA ASP A 40 13.45 10.43 14.59
C ASP A 40 14.30 11.69 14.25
N GLN A 41 15.03 11.70 13.13
CA GLN A 41 15.88 12.79 12.68
C GLN A 41 15.22 13.53 11.51
N VAL A 42 15.11 14.84 11.63
CA VAL A 42 14.74 15.74 10.52
C VAL A 42 15.96 16.09 9.67
N TRP A 43 15.72 16.43 8.40
CA TRP A 43 16.73 16.91 7.46
C TRP A 43 16.12 17.90 6.48
N GLU A 44 16.91 18.55 5.63
CA GLU A 44 16.46 19.68 4.78
C GLU A 44 15.23 19.40 3.90
N LYS A 45 14.96 18.14 3.55
CA LYS A 45 13.80 17.74 2.74
C LYS A 45 12.63 17.18 3.56
N SER A 46 12.73 17.18 4.90
CA SER A 46 11.66 16.73 5.79
C SER A 46 10.48 17.68 5.78
N ASP A 47 9.29 17.09 5.81
CA ASP A 47 8.06 17.70 6.26
C ASP A 47 7.87 17.54 7.78
N LEU A 48 6.89 18.28 8.30
CA LEU A 48 6.38 18.13 9.66
C LEU A 48 4.92 17.68 9.61
N ASP A 49 4.52 16.89 10.60
CA ASP A 49 3.14 16.42 10.70
C ASP A 49 2.54 16.77 12.07
N LEU A 50 1.39 17.43 12.08
CA LEU A 50 0.69 17.90 13.28
C LEU A 50 -0.78 17.45 13.28
N TRP A 51 -1.25 16.95 14.42
CA TRP A 51 -2.67 16.86 14.72
C TRP A 51 -3.06 18.00 15.65
N LEU A 52 -4.02 18.81 15.20
CA LEU A 52 -4.68 19.82 16.03
C LEU A 52 -6.03 19.27 16.45
N ILE A 53 -6.15 18.91 17.72
CA ILE A 53 -7.40 18.37 18.25
C ILE A 53 -8.33 19.54 18.50
N THR A 54 -9.52 19.48 17.89
CA THR A 54 -10.54 20.53 17.97
C THR A 54 -11.69 20.13 18.90
N VAL A 55 -12.44 21.11 19.38
CA VAL A 55 -13.75 20.87 20.01
C VAL A 55 -14.68 20.18 19.02
N ASP A 56 -15.56 19.32 19.53
CA ASP A 56 -16.47 18.53 18.69
C ASP A 56 -17.44 19.42 17.91
N ASN A 57 -17.12 19.64 16.64
CA ASN A 57 -17.94 20.36 15.68
C ASN A 57 -17.57 19.86 14.27
N PRO A 58 -18.55 19.43 13.45
CA PRO A 58 -18.27 19.00 12.07
C PRO A 58 -17.57 20.05 11.19
N LYS A 59 -17.69 21.34 11.53
CA LYS A 59 -17.00 22.43 10.83
C LYS A 59 -15.53 22.59 11.22
N ASN A 60 -15.08 21.89 12.26
CA ASN A 60 -13.72 21.94 12.78
C ASN A 60 -12.92 20.70 12.35
N THR A 61 -13.20 20.19 11.16
CA THR A 61 -12.44 19.13 10.48
C THR A 61 -11.90 19.70 9.19
N ASN A 62 -10.58 19.68 9.03
CA ASN A 62 -9.93 20.06 7.78
C ASN A 62 -8.52 19.48 7.71
N PHE A 63 -7.92 19.53 6.53
CA PHE A 63 -6.51 19.23 6.29
C PHE A 63 -5.85 20.43 5.62
N TYR A 64 -4.73 20.88 6.18
CA TYR A 64 -3.97 22.00 5.65
C TYR A 64 -2.52 21.61 5.40
N SER A 65 -1.95 22.17 4.33
CA SER A 65 -0.50 22.27 4.17
C SER A 65 -0.08 23.68 4.55
N LEU A 66 0.62 23.82 5.67
CA LEU A 66 1.11 25.11 6.17
C LEU A 66 2.58 25.30 5.84
N VAL A 67 3.04 26.53 5.91
CA VAL A 67 4.46 26.88 5.90
C VAL A 67 4.78 27.74 7.12
N SER A 68 5.91 27.48 7.75
CA SER A 68 6.41 28.35 8.82
C SER A 68 7.92 28.27 8.86
N ASN A 69 8.58 29.43 8.87
CA ASN A 69 10.03 29.51 8.90
C ASN A 69 10.65 28.63 7.79
N ASP A 70 10.14 28.76 6.56
CA ASP A 70 10.53 27.98 5.37
C ASP A 70 10.37 26.45 5.44
N ILE A 71 9.71 25.94 6.48
CA ILE A 71 9.38 24.52 6.62
C ILE A 71 7.90 24.31 6.34
N PHE A 72 7.60 23.42 5.40
CA PHE A 72 6.22 23.02 5.13
C PHE A 72 5.77 21.90 6.09
N MET A 73 4.49 21.89 6.43
CA MET A 73 3.91 20.96 7.39
C MET A 73 2.48 20.55 7.03
N HIS A 74 2.13 19.30 7.27
CA HIS A 74 0.77 18.79 7.18
C HIS A 74 0.07 18.92 8.53
N VAL A 75 -1.14 19.46 8.51
CA VAL A 75 -1.93 19.71 9.71
C VAL A 75 -3.34 19.15 9.54
N ASP A 76 -3.65 18.10 10.31
CA ASP A 76 -5.02 17.59 10.42
C ASP A 76 -5.74 18.24 11.59
N LEU A 77 -6.92 18.79 11.33
CA LEU A 77 -7.86 19.21 12.36
C LEU A 77 -8.82 18.05 12.64
N ILE A 78 -8.73 17.52 13.86
CA ILE A 78 -9.46 16.32 14.25
C ILE A 78 -10.36 16.64 15.44
N PRO A 79 -11.69 16.55 15.30
CA PRO A 79 -12.61 16.68 16.42
C PRO A 79 -12.27 15.70 17.54
N ARG A 80 -12.30 16.15 18.79
CA ARG A 80 -11.93 15.37 19.97
C ARG A 80 -12.61 14.00 20.04
N GLY A 81 -13.89 13.91 19.72
CA GLY A 81 -14.66 12.68 19.69
C GLY A 81 -14.23 11.73 18.56
N GLN A 82 -13.81 12.26 17.41
CA GLN A 82 -13.22 11.46 16.34
C GLN A 82 -11.85 10.92 16.75
N PHE A 83 -11.00 11.76 17.34
CA PHE A 83 -9.70 11.35 17.87
C PHE A 83 -9.83 10.27 18.96
N LYS A 84 -10.80 10.43 19.88
CA LYS A 84 -11.14 9.40 20.87
C LYS A 84 -11.49 8.07 20.20
N ARG A 85 -12.40 8.10 19.21
CA ARG A 85 -12.84 6.89 18.50
C ARG A 85 -11.71 6.22 17.73
N SER A 86 -10.77 6.98 17.16
CA SER A 86 -9.63 6.37 16.46
C SER A 86 -8.73 5.61 17.43
N LEU A 87 -8.48 6.16 18.63
CA LEU A 87 -7.71 5.49 19.68
C LEU A 87 -8.45 4.31 20.33
N GLU A 88 -9.78 4.37 20.44
CA GLU A 88 -10.61 3.32 21.04
C GLU A 88 -11.05 2.23 20.06
N SER A 89 -10.75 2.38 18.76
CA SER A 89 -11.24 1.47 17.71
C SER A 89 -10.70 0.03 17.83
N GLY A 90 -9.71 -0.21 18.70
CA GLY A 90 -9.24 -1.55 19.07
C GLY A 90 -8.56 -2.32 17.95
N LEU A 91 -8.20 -1.65 16.85
CA LEU A 91 -7.39 -2.21 15.79
C LEU A 91 -5.93 -2.01 16.16
N VAL A 92 -5.41 -2.98 16.91
CA VAL A 92 -3.99 -3.17 17.16
C VAL A 92 -3.25 -3.06 15.83
N ASN A 93 -2.36 -2.08 15.70
CA ASN A 93 -1.64 -1.69 14.46
C ASN A 93 -2.40 -0.79 13.48
N SER A 94 -3.46 -0.10 13.90
CA SER A 94 -4.00 1.00 13.09
C SER A 94 -2.95 2.10 12.95
N TRP A 95 -2.90 2.75 11.79
CA TRP A 95 -1.98 3.87 11.55
C TRP A 95 -2.07 4.93 12.65
N SER A 96 -3.29 5.22 13.13
CA SER A 96 -3.55 6.15 14.22
C SER A 96 -2.90 5.74 15.55
N GLU A 97 -2.95 4.46 15.92
CA GLU A 97 -2.29 3.97 17.14
C GLU A 97 -0.75 3.99 16.99
N MET A 98 -0.23 3.54 15.84
CA MET A 98 1.22 3.57 15.56
C MET A 98 1.78 5.00 15.64
N VAL A 99 1.05 5.96 15.09
CA VAL A 99 1.40 7.37 15.14
C VAL A 99 1.29 7.92 16.56
N PHE A 100 0.20 7.61 17.27
CA PHE A 100 -0.04 8.12 18.63
C PHE A 100 1.02 7.67 19.65
N VAL A 101 1.45 6.41 19.59
CA VAL A 101 2.45 5.86 20.55
C VAL A 101 3.82 6.55 20.41
N ARG A 102 4.14 7.06 19.21
CA ARG A 102 5.42 7.72 18.91
C ARG A 102 5.30 9.24 18.75
N SER A 103 4.11 9.79 18.99
CA SER A 103 3.85 11.22 18.90
C SER A 103 4.19 11.93 20.20
N THR A 104 4.43 13.23 20.11
CA THR A 104 4.72 14.11 21.24
C THR A 104 3.53 15.03 21.48
N LEU A 105 2.95 14.99 22.67
CA LEU A 105 1.95 15.98 23.08
C LEU A 105 2.64 17.32 23.32
N LEU A 106 2.35 18.33 22.48
CA LEU A 106 2.94 19.66 22.60
C LEU A 106 2.18 20.52 23.61
N PHE A 107 0.84 20.47 23.58
CA PHE A 107 0.00 21.04 24.62
C PHE A 107 -1.38 20.36 24.64
N SER A 108 -2.08 20.47 25.76
CA SER A 108 -3.50 20.16 25.82
C SER A 108 -4.22 20.98 26.90
N LYS A 109 -5.39 21.50 26.55
CA LYS A 109 -6.40 22.10 27.43
C LYS A 109 -7.38 21.03 27.99
N ASP A 110 -7.34 19.80 27.45
CA ASP A 110 -8.19 18.67 27.85
C ASP A 110 -7.42 17.68 28.74
N ARG A 111 -7.85 17.56 30.01
CA ARG A 111 -7.22 16.66 30.99
C ARG A 111 -7.28 15.18 30.57
N THR A 112 -8.29 14.77 29.80
CA THR A 112 -8.41 13.39 29.33
C THR A 112 -7.34 13.02 28.31
N ILE A 113 -7.00 13.95 27.40
CA ILE A 113 -5.90 13.77 26.44
C ILE A 113 -4.57 13.68 27.20
N GLN A 114 -4.34 14.55 28.19
CA GLN A 114 -3.15 14.47 29.06
C GLN A 114 -3.06 13.10 29.75
N THR A 115 -4.21 12.58 30.22
CA THR A 115 -4.29 11.27 30.89
C THR A 115 -3.97 10.12 29.92
N TRP A 116 -4.39 10.20 28.65
CA TRP A 116 -4.02 9.20 27.64
C TRP A 116 -2.50 9.15 27.41
N TYR A 117 -1.84 10.30 27.34
CA TYR A 117 -0.37 10.36 27.21
C TYR A 117 0.38 9.88 28.47
N GLN A 118 -0.15 10.17 29.66
CA GLN A 118 0.42 9.62 30.91
C GLN A 118 0.30 8.08 30.95
N ASN A 119 -0.78 7.55 30.40
CA ASN A 119 -1.03 6.13 30.28
C ASN A 119 -0.61 5.56 28.91
N HIS A 120 0.29 6.21 28.16
CA HIS A 120 0.63 5.80 26.79
C HIS A 120 1.15 4.35 26.70
N HIS A 121 1.77 3.84 27.78
CA HIS A 121 2.19 2.45 27.91
C HIS A 121 1.02 1.44 27.89
N ARG A 122 -0.23 1.87 28.15
CA ARG A 122 -1.43 1.02 28.01
C ARG A 122 -1.88 0.84 26.56
N PHE A 123 -1.31 1.60 25.63
CA PHE A 123 -1.41 1.35 24.19
C PHE A 123 -0.28 0.41 23.71
N GLN A 124 0.53 -0.14 24.63
CA GLN A 124 1.31 -1.34 24.33
C GLN A 124 0.36 -2.49 24.10
N VAL A 125 0.69 -3.30 23.09
CA VAL A 125 -0.17 -4.35 22.61
C VAL A 125 -0.36 -5.40 23.72
N GLY A 126 -1.57 -5.49 24.29
CA GLY A 126 -1.90 -6.52 25.27
C GLY A 126 -1.63 -7.92 24.71
N GLU A 127 -1.39 -8.92 25.56
CA GLU A 127 -0.93 -10.25 25.07
C GLU A 127 -1.87 -10.88 24.03
N ARG A 128 -3.20 -10.72 24.21
CA ARG A 128 -4.22 -11.15 23.26
C ARG A 128 -4.14 -10.37 21.94
N ASP A 129 -4.10 -9.06 22.06
CA ASP A 129 -4.01 -8.10 20.96
C ASP A 129 -2.77 -8.34 20.10
N ARG A 130 -1.68 -8.78 20.74
CA ARG A 130 -0.39 -9.09 20.10
C ARG A 130 -0.52 -10.31 19.20
N LYS A 131 -1.18 -11.37 19.69
CA LYS A 131 -1.41 -12.58 18.90
C LYS A 131 -2.24 -12.27 17.64
N PHE A 132 -3.30 -11.46 17.75
CA PHE A 132 -4.09 -11.06 16.58
C PHE A 132 -3.33 -10.16 15.60
N ALA A 133 -2.55 -9.20 16.11
CA ALA A 133 -1.66 -8.38 15.29
C ALA A 133 -0.65 -9.22 14.49
N LEU A 134 -0.04 -10.22 15.13
CA LEU A 134 0.89 -11.14 14.48
C LEU A 134 0.20 -12.03 13.44
N LEU A 135 -1.02 -12.53 13.73
CA LEU A 135 -1.83 -13.26 12.74
C LEU A 135 -2.16 -12.41 11.50
N GLN A 136 -2.46 -11.12 11.68
CA GLN A 136 -2.70 -10.21 10.55
C GLN A 136 -1.44 -9.97 9.71
N ILE A 137 -0.25 -9.92 10.32
CA ILE A 137 0.99 -9.82 9.56
C ILE A 137 1.28 -11.13 8.83
N LEU A 138 1.09 -12.28 9.49
CA LEU A 138 1.26 -13.58 8.85
C LEU A 138 0.35 -13.75 7.64
N GLU A 139 -0.94 -13.37 7.77
CA GLU A 139 -1.92 -13.37 6.67
C GLU A 139 -1.46 -12.54 5.46
N ARG A 140 -0.70 -11.46 5.68
CA ARG A 140 -0.13 -10.62 4.61
C ARG A 140 1.21 -11.12 4.08
N ALA A 141 2.01 -11.75 4.93
CA ALA A 141 3.34 -12.25 4.61
C ALA A 141 3.27 -13.50 3.72
N LEU A 142 2.32 -14.40 3.99
CA LEU A 142 2.19 -15.66 3.25
C LEU A 142 1.98 -15.46 1.74
N PRO A 143 1.06 -14.59 1.25
CA PRO A 143 0.96 -14.32 -0.18
C PRO A 143 2.25 -13.76 -0.80
N LYS A 144 3.01 -12.94 -0.07
CA LYS A 144 4.28 -12.38 -0.55
C LYS A 144 5.36 -13.46 -0.65
N LEU A 145 5.40 -14.41 0.28
CA LEU A 145 6.26 -15.59 0.21
C LEU A 145 5.93 -16.46 -1.00
N GLU A 146 4.64 -16.71 -1.24
CA GLU A 146 4.19 -17.48 -2.40
C GLU A 146 4.54 -16.80 -3.73
N ILE A 147 4.38 -15.46 -3.82
CA ILE A 147 4.84 -14.69 -4.99
C ILE A 147 6.35 -14.86 -5.18
N ALA A 148 7.15 -14.69 -4.13
CA ALA A 148 8.60 -14.83 -4.21
C ALA A 148 9.02 -16.24 -4.69
N LYS A 149 8.41 -17.29 -4.14
CA LYS A 149 8.63 -18.68 -4.57
C LYS A 149 8.23 -18.89 -6.03
N LYS A 150 7.10 -18.34 -6.47
CA LYS A 150 6.64 -18.45 -7.86
C LYS A 150 7.58 -17.74 -8.84
N GLU A 151 8.02 -16.54 -8.51
CA GLU A 151 9.00 -15.81 -9.34
C GLU A 151 10.32 -16.59 -9.44
N PHE A 152 10.76 -17.21 -8.34
CA PHE A 152 12.01 -17.97 -8.29
C PHE A 152 11.91 -19.35 -8.98
N PHE A 153 11.06 -20.25 -8.49
CA PHE A 153 11.03 -21.66 -8.91
C PHE A 153 10.34 -21.88 -10.26
N ILE A 154 9.32 -21.07 -10.58
CA ILE A 154 8.50 -21.28 -11.80
C ILE A 154 8.94 -20.35 -12.91
N LYS A 155 8.99 -19.04 -12.63
CA LYS A 155 9.28 -18.04 -13.66
C LYS A 155 10.78 -17.83 -13.89
N GLN A 156 11.62 -18.32 -12.98
CA GLN A 156 13.08 -18.15 -13.00
C GLN A 156 13.50 -16.67 -13.12
N ASP A 157 12.67 -15.77 -12.58
CA ASP A 157 12.90 -14.33 -12.59
C ASP A 157 13.56 -13.90 -11.28
N MET A 158 14.90 -13.95 -11.27
CA MET A 158 15.69 -13.63 -10.08
C MET A 158 15.48 -12.19 -9.60
N VAL A 159 15.21 -11.24 -10.52
CA VAL A 159 14.99 -9.82 -10.20
C VAL A 159 13.71 -9.65 -9.40
N TYR A 160 12.58 -10.17 -9.90
CA TYR A 160 11.31 -10.06 -9.19
C TYR A 160 11.22 -10.98 -7.97
N ALA A 161 11.92 -12.12 -7.96
CA ALA A 161 12.07 -12.93 -6.76
C ALA A 161 12.79 -12.13 -5.66
N PHE A 162 13.90 -11.46 -5.99
CA PHE A 162 14.64 -10.62 -5.05
C PHE A 162 13.76 -9.48 -4.48
N ILE A 163 13.06 -8.75 -5.35
CA ILE A 163 12.16 -7.65 -4.94
C ILE A 163 11.04 -8.18 -4.02
N SER A 164 10.42 -9.30 -4.38
CA SER A 164 9.36 -9.92 -3.58
C SER A 164 9.85 -10.39 -2.20
N ILE A 165 11.09 -10.88 -2.11
CA ILE A 165 11.73 -11.25 -0.84
C ILE A 165 11.95 -10.00 0.03
N LEU A 166 12.41 -8.87 -0.53
CA LEU A 166 12.57 -7.63 0.24
C LEU A 166 11.24 -7.09 0.79
N ASP A 167 10.18 -7.15 -0.02
CA ASP A 167 8.81 -6.83 0.41
C ASP A 167 8.37 -7.69 1.60
N LEU A 168 8.65 -8.99 1.53
CA LEU A 168 8.36 -9.94 2.60
C LEU A 168 9.15 -9.63 3.87
N ILE A 169 10.44 -9.30 3.74
CA ILE A 169 11.30 -8.95 4.87
C ILE A 169 10.77 -7.72 5.63
N ASP A 170 10.21 -6.71 4.94
CA ASP A 170 9.60 -5.55 5.62
C ASP A 170 8.40 -5.96 6.51
N LEU A 171 7.58 -6.91 6.03
CA LEU A 171 6.49 -7.49 6.81
C LEU A 171 7.02 -8.28 8.02
N LEU A 172 8.04 -9.12 7.82
CA LEU A 172 8.67 -9.90 8.89
C LEU A 172 9.37 -9.01 9.91
N ALA A 173 9.96 -7.88 9.50
CA ALA A 173 10.50 -6.90 10.44
C ALA A 173 9.40 -6.32 11.33
N GLY A 174 8.23 -6.01 10.76
CA GLY A 174 7.05 -5.63 11.54
C GLY A 174 6.56 -6.72 12.48
N PHE A 175 6.61 -7.98 12.03
CA PHE A 175 6.30 -9.15 12.86
C PHE A 175 7.23 -9.21 14.08
N GLU A 176 8.54 -9.14 13.86
CA GLU A 176 9.56 -9.22 14.91
C GLU A 176 9.40 -8.11 15.96
N VAL A 177 9.10 -6.89 15.53
CA VAL A 177 8.88 -5.77 16.45
C VAL A 177 7.66 -6.01 17.35
N ILE A 178 6.54 -6.48 16.79
CA ILE A 178 5.35 -6.82 17.57
C ILE A 178 5.58 -8.02 18.47
N TRP A 179 6.31 -9.03 17.97
CA TRP A 179 6.68 -10.22 18.73
C TRP A 179 7.39 -9.84 20.04
N ASN A 180 8.30 -8.87 19.95
CA ASN A 180 9.05 -8.31 21.08
C ASN A 180 8.26 -7.28 21.92
N GLY A 181 6.97 -7.10 21.67
CA GLY A 181 6.06 -6.29 22.50
C GLY A 181 6.03 -4.80 22.14
N GLU A 182 6.59 -4.42 20.99
CA GLU A 182 6.61 -3.04 20.53
C GLU A 182 5.63 -2.75 19.41
N VAL A 183 5.22 -1.49 19.30
CA VAL A 183 4.39 -1.02 18.18
C VAL A 183 5.32 -0.68 17.01
N PRO A 184 5.15 -1.30 15.84
CA PRO A 184 6.05 -1.08 14.71
C PRO A 184 5.92 0.34 14.21
N GLY A 185 7.05 0.93 13.81
CA GLY A 185 7.08 2.24 13.18
C GLY A 185 7.01 2.14 11.66
N ARG A 186 7.35 3.25 10.99
CA ARG A 186 7.71 3.19 9.56
C ARG A 186 9.05 2.49 9.36
N GLU A 187 9.98 2.66 10.30
CA GLU A 187 11.34 2.10 10.27
C GLU A 187 11.39 0.85 11.16
N LYS A 188 11.17 -0.33 10.55
CA LYS A 188 10.99 -1.59 11.30
C LYS A 188 12.20 -2.52 11.21
N ILE A 189 12.97 -2.43 10.13
CA ILE A 189 14.11 -3.32 9.86
C ILE A 189 15.22 -3.14 10.89
N GLN A 190 15.49 -1.91 11.32
CA GLN A 190 16.55 -1.59 12.27
C GLN A 190 16.24 -2.20 13.66
N PRO A 191 15.05 -1.98 14.27
CA PRO A 191 14.68 -2.72 15.47
C PRO A 191 14.69 -4.25 15.28
N ALA A 192 14.25 -4.76 14.13
CA ALA A 192 14.26 -6.20 13.86
C ALA A 192 15.68 -6.79 13.80
N LEU A 193 16.66 -6.04 13.27
CA LEU A 193 18.09 -6.40 13.31
C LEU A 193 18.64 -6.43 14.75
N GLU A 194 18.10 -5.61 15.65
CA GLU A 194 18.47 -5.63 17.07
C GLU A 194 17.84 -6.84 17.80
N TYR A 195 16.57 -7.14 17.53
CA TYR A 195 15.83 -8.23 18.18
C TYR A 195 16.26 -9.62 17.71
N ASN A 196 16.46 -9.80 16.41
CA ASN A 196 16.84 -11.09 15.82
C ASN A 196 17.99 -10.91 14.81
N PRO A 197 19.20 -10.57 15.31
CA PRO A 197 20.32 -10.22 14.46
C PRO A 197 20.75 -11.37 13.55
N THR A 198 20.67 -12.61 14.00
CA THR A 198 21.09 -13.76 13.18
C THR A 198 20.22 -13.90 11.94
N PHE A 199 18.89 -13.86 12.10
CA PHE A 199 17.97 -13.99 10.97
C PHE A 199 18.05 -12.77 10.04
N PHE A 200 17.90 -11.55 10.56
CA PHE A 200 17.88 -10.35 9.72
C PHE A 200 19.24 -10.01 9.11
N ASN A 201 20.37 -10.37 9.73
CA ASN A 201 21.65 -10.23 9.03
C ASN A 201 21.70 -11.14 7.80
N PHE A 202 21.23 -12.39 7.91
CA PHE A 202 21.22 -13.32 6.79
C PHE A 202 20.25 -12.89 5.68
N VAL A 203 18.96 -12.69 6.02
CA VAL A 203 17.92 -12.46 5.00
C VAL A 203 17.90 -11.05 4.45
N TYR A 204 18.46 -10.06 5.15
CA TYR A 204 18.47 -8.67 4.72
C TYR A 204 19.88 -8.14 4.43
N HIS A 205 20.73 -8.04 5.46
CA HIS A 205 22.00 -7.33 5.33
C HIS A 205 22.98 -8.04 4.36
N GLU A 206 23.22 -9.34 4.59
CA GLU A 206 24.06 -10.18 3.74
C GLU A 206 23.41 -10.39 2.38
N PHE A 207 22.11 -10.68 2.36
CA PHE A 207 21.37 -10.89 1.11
C PHE A 207 21.52 -9.71 0.14
N ILE A 208 21.33 -8.46 0.62
CA ILE A 208 21.48 -7.26 -0.21
C ILE A 208 22.91 -7.11 -0.75
N ASN A 209 23.92 -7.42 0.06
CA ASN A 209 25.32 -7.09 -0.22
C ASN A 209 26.12 -8.18 -0.93
N GLN A 210 25.58 -9.38 -1.05
CA GLN A 210 26.24 -10.49 -1.73
C GLN A 210 25.57 -10.79 -3.09
N PRO A 211 26.25 -11.47 -4.03
CA PRO A 211 25.69 -11.82 -5.34
C PRO A 211 24.34 -12.56 -5.28
N LYS A 212 23.39 -12.32 -6.18
CA LYS A 212 22.07 -12.98 -6.13
C LYS A 212 22.05 -14.31 -6.90
N THR A 213 22.84 -15.27 -6.44
CA THR A 213 22.84 -16.62 -7.01
C THR A 213 21.55 -17.37 -6.68
N ALA A 214 21.18 -18.34 -7.52
CA ALA A 214 20.00 -19.19 -7.30
C ALA A 214 20.05 -19.88 -5.92
N ASP A 215 21.18 -20.51 -5.58
CA ASP A 215 21.39 -21.16 -4.29
C ASP A 215 21.14 -20.22 -3.10
N ARG A 216 21.51 -18.94 -3.23
CA ARG A 216 21.31 -17.96 -2.14
C ARG A 216 19.85 -17.56 -2.00
N LEU A 217 19.16 -17.33 -3.12
CA LEU A 217 17.72 -17.03 -3.09
C LEU A 217 16.95 -18.20 -2.46
N GLU A 218 17.30 -19.43 -2.84
CA GLU A 218 16.72 -20.64 -2.26
C GLU A 218 16.99 -20.73 -0.75
N GLN A 219 18.22 -20.53 -0.30
CA GLN A 219 18.56 -20.55 1.12
C GLN A 219 17.82 -19.46 1.92
N VAL A 220 17.65 -18.26 1.37
CA VAL A 220 16.88 -17.19 2.01
C VAL A 220 15.40 -17.56 2.11
N LEU A 221 14.81 -18.12 1.05
CA LEU A 221 13.43 -18.61 1.09
C LEU A 221 13.24 -19.72 2.13
N ILE A 222 14.16 -20.69 2.19
CA ILE A 222 14.15 -21.75 3.21
C ILE A 222 14.25 -21.17 4.61
N ALA A 223 15.15 -20.20 4.85
CA ALA A 223 15.29 -19.57 6.15
C ALA A 223 14.02 -18.81 6.56
N ILE A 224 13.33 -18.17 5.61
CA ILE A 224 12.05 -17.49 5.87
C ILE A 224 10.95 -18.51 6.19
N ASP A 225 10.84 -19.61 5.43
CA ASP A 225 9.89 -20.69 5.72
C ASP A 225 10.11 -21.25 7.14
N GLN A 226 11.37 -21.52 7.49
CA GLN A 226 11.73 -22.02 8.82
C GLN A 226 11.39 -21.01 9.91
N TYR A 227 11.69 -19.73 9.70
CA TYR A 227 11.34 -18.65 10.64
C TYR A 227 9.83 -18.61 10.90
N LEU A 228 9.00 -18.66 9.84
CA LEU A 228 7.54 -18.66 9.99
C LEU A 228 7.05 -19.92 10.72
N PHE A 229 7.62 -21.08 10.38
CA PHE A 229 7.28 -22.34 11.03
C PHE A 229 7.64 -22.34 12.52
N ASP A 230 8.79 -21.82 12.91
CA ASP A 230 9.20 -21.73 14.31
C ASP A 230 8.29 -20.81 15.13
N HIS A 231 7.74 -19.77 14.50
CA HIS A 231 6.80 -18.84 15.14
C HIS A 231 5.33 -19.28 15.10
N ARG A 232 5.01 -20.47 14.56
CA ARG A 232 3.62 -20.98 14.41
C ARG A 232 2.78 -21.00 15.69
N SER A 233 3.39 -20.90 16.87
CA SER A 233 2.69 -20.77 18.15
C SER A 233 1.72 -19.58 18.23
N ILE A 234 1.89 -18.55 17.37
CA ILE A 234 0.90 -17.47 17.22
C ILE A 234 -0.48 -17.96 16.80
N CYS A 235 -0.56 -19.12 16.14
CA CYS A 235 -1.79 -19.73 15.67
C CYS A 235 -2.56 -20.48 16.78
N GLN A 236 -2.09 -20.44 18.03
CA GLN A 236 -2.77 -21.10 19.15
C GLN A 236 -4.27 -20.80 19.27
N PRO A 237 -4.76 -19.55 19.08
CA PRO A 237 -6.20 -19.29 19.12
C PRO A 237 -7.02 -20.09 18.09
N ILE A 238 -6.41 -20.43 16.95
CA ILE A 238 -7.04 -21.26 15.90
C ILE A 238 -7.06 -22.72 16.37
N PHE A 239 -5.94 -23.22 16.90
CA PHE A 239 -5.83 -24.59 17.42
C PHE A 239 -6.79 -24.83 18.58
N ASP A 240 -6.85 -23.92 19.55
CA ASP A 240 -7.75 -24.00 20.71
C ASP A 240 -9.21 -24.08 20.28
N TYR A 241 -9.59 -23.26 19.29
CA TYR A 241 -10.94 -23.31 18.75
C TYR A 241 -11.21 -24.64 18.07
N LEU A 242 -10.41 -25.05 17.09
CA LEU A 242 -10.64 -26.29 16.33
C LEU A 242 -10.62 -27.53 17.23
N GLN A 243 -9.73 -27.59 18.22
CA GLN A 243 -9.67 -28.69 19.20
C GLN A 243 -10.91 -28.75 20.09
N SER A 244 -11.50 -27.60 20.44
CA SER A 244 -12.76 -27.55 21.20
C SER A 244 -13.99 -28.03 20.40
N GLN A 245 -13.85 -28.18 19.08
CA GLN A 245 -14.93 -28.56 18.18
C GLN A 245 -14.82 -30.04 17.80
N SER A 246 -15.94 -30.77 17.85
CA SER A 246 -16.00 -32.15 17.33
C SER A 246 -16.23 -32.13 15.82
N GLY A 247 -15.15 -32.05 15.04
CA GLY A 247 -15.16 -32.13 13.58
C GLY A 247 -14.75 -30.84 12.85
N PRO A 248 -14.77 -30.86 11.50
CA PRO A 248 -14.32 -29.71 10.71
C PRO A 248 -15.20 -28.48 10.93
N ARG A 249 -14.60 -27.30 10.76
CA ARG A 249 -15.27 -26.00 10.80
C ARG A 249 -14.96 -25.22 9.53
N SER A 250 -15.99 -24.59 8.97
CA SER A 250 -15.79 -23.75 7.79
C SER A 250 -15.02 -22.48 8.13
N ILE A 251 -14.39 -21.86 7.14
CA ILE A 251 -13.67 -20.59 7.34
C ILE A 251 -14.58 -19.53 7.96
N THR A 252 -15.83 -19.43 7.49
CA THR A 252 -16.85 -18.56 8.09
C THR A 252 -16.99 -18.76 9.60
N GLU A 253 -17.05 -20.02 10.04
CA GLU A 253 -17.23 -20.35 11.46
C GLU A 253 -15.99 -19.99 12.28
N ILE A 254 -14.79 -20.27 11.75
CA ILE A 254 -13.52 -19.94 12.41
C ILE A 254 -13.37 -18.42 12.54
N ASP A 255 -13.58 -17.67 11.47
CA ASP A 255 -13.48 -16.21 11.46
C ASP A 255 -14.50 -15.56 12.41
N SER A 256 -15.72 -16.10 12.45
CA SER A 256 -16.76 -15.67 13.37
C SER A 256 -16.36 -15.90 14.83
N HIS A 257 -15.72 -17.04 15.15
CA HIS A 257 -15.22 -17.34 16.49
C HIS A 257 -14.08 -16.40 16.91
N LEU A 258 -13.15 -16.12 16.00
CA LEU A 258 -12.06 -15.17 16.20
C LEU A 258 -12.55 -13.71 16.29
N LYS A 259 -13.86 -13.48 16.15
CA LYS A 259 -14.53 -12.17 16.19
C LYS A 259 -13.97 -11.22 15.14
N LEU A 260 -13.61 -11.75 13.98
CA LEU A 260 -13.23 -10.91 12.86
C LEU A 260 -14.45 -10.09 12.45
N SER A 261 -14.31 -8.77 12.49
CA SER A 261 -15.35 -7.87 11.98
C SER A 261 -15.38 -7.91 10.46
N SER A 262 -16.45 -7.43 9.83
CA SER A 262 -16.50 -7.25 8.37
C SER A 262 -15.42 -6.33 7.79
N ARG A 263 -14.65 -5.63 8.64
CA ARG A 263 -13.50 -4.79 8.26
C ARG A 263 -12.15 -5.50 8.39
N GLN A 264 -12.08 -6.65 9.05
CA GLN A 264 -10.87 -7.46 9.16
C GLN A 264 -10.94 -8.56 8.10
N ALA A 265 -9.87 -8.71 7.33
CA ALA A 265 -9.77 -9.80 6.37
C ALA A 265 -9.72 -11.14 7.13
N SER A 266 -10.33 -12.17 6.53
CA SER A 266 -10.18 -13.57 6.95
C SER A 266 -8.71 -13.95 7.09
N HIS A 267 -8.39 -14.88 7.99
CA HIS A 267 -7.04 -15.46 8.13
C HIS A 267 -6.85 -16.72 7.26
N PHE A 268 -7.51 -16.77 6.10
CA PHE A 268 -7.54 -17.96 5.27
C PHE A 268 -6.16 -18.38 4.74
N ASN A 269 -5.26 -17.43 4.43
CA ASN A 269 -3.90 -17.79 4.01
C ASN A 269 -3.17 -18.50 5.15
N VAL A 270 -3.40 -18.08 6.40
CA VAL A 270 -2.86 -18.78 7.59
C VAL A 270 -3.41 -20.20 7.70
N TYR A 271 -4.72 -20.40 7.55
CA TYR A 271 -5.31 -21.74 7.64
C TYR A 271 -4.79 -22.66 6.53
N ASN A 272 -4.73 -22.17 5.30
CA ASN A 272 -4.21 -22.93 4.17
C ASN A 272 -2.72 -23.25 4.35
N TRP A 273 -1.92 -22.29 4.82
CA TRP A 273 -0.51 -22.54 5.14
C TRP A 273 -0.35 -23.64 6.18
N LEU A 274 -1.10 -23.60 7.29
CA LEU A 274 -1.06 -24.66 8.30
C LEU A 274 -1.47 -26.03 7.73
N ALA A 275 -2.45 -26.08 6.82
CA ALA A 275 -2.85 -27.31 6.16
C ALA A 275 -1.74 -27.84 5.22
N CYS A 276 -1.07 -26.95 4.48
CA CYS A 276 0.08 -27.32 3.64
C CYS A 276 1.28 -27.84 4.46
N GLN A 277 1.42 -27.38 5.71
CA GLN A 277 2.40 -27.93 6.67
C GLN A 277 1.94 -29.27 7.29
N GLY A 278 0.76 -29.77 6.94
CA GLY A 278 0.17 -30.98 7.52
C GLY A 278 -0.33 -30.82 8.96
N ILE A 279 -0.42 -29.58 9.47
CA ILE A 279 -0.88 -29.28 10.83
C ILE A 279 -2.41 -29.28 10.91
N LEU A 280 -3.08 -28.72 9.90
CA LEU A 280 -4.53 -28.77 9.77
C LEU A 280 -4.94 -29.78 8.71
N GLN A 281 -6.06 -30.45 8.94
CA GLN A 281 -6.71 -31.29 7.94
C GLN A 281 -7.70 -30.44 7.16
N LYS A 282 -7.68 -30.57 5.85
CA LYS A 282 -8.55 -29.81 4.94
C LYS A 282 -9.72 -30.67 4.48
N SER A 283 -10.92 -30.10 4.52
CA SER A 283 -12.16 -30.69 4.03
C SER A 283 -13.06 -29.60 3.45
N SER A 284 -14.31 -29.95 3.15
CA SER A 284 -15.34 -28.97 2.81
C SER A 284 -16.65 -29.19 3.55
N LEU A 285 -17.44 -28.12 3.66
CA LEU A 285 -18.79 -28.13 4.23
C LEU A 285 -19.76 -27.39 3.30
N PRO A 286 -21.00 -27.87 3.12
CA PRO A 286 -21.95 -27.23 2.20
C PRO A 286 -22.41 -25.87 2.72
N THR A 287 -22.31 -24.85 1.86
CA THR A 287 -22.71 -23.46 2.11
C THR A 287 -23.63 -22.92 1.02
N SER A 288 -24.32 -21.82 1.31
CA SER A 288 -25.10 -21.06 0.32
C SER A 288 -24.47 -19.68 0.13
N LEU A 289 -24.20 -19.30 -1.12
CA LEU A 289 -23.64 -17.99 -1.45
C LEU A 289 -24.58 -16.83 -1.14
N THR A 290 -25.88 -17.03 -1.35
CA THR A 290 -26.91 -16.02 -1.14
C THR A 290 -28.05 -16.57 -0.29
N HIS A 291 -28.69 -15.69 0.49
CA HIS A 291 -29.77 -16.09 1.38
C HIS A 291 -30.96 -16.68 0.60
N ASN A 292 -31.56 -17.76 1.10
CA ASN A 292 -32.66 -18.52 0.48
C ASN A 292 -32.34 -19.20 -0.87
N ASN A 293 -31.07 -19.37 -1.24
CA ASN A 293 -30.72 -20.15 -2.42
C ASN A 293 -30.64 -21.66 -2.10
N LEU A 294 -31.20 -22.49 -2.98
CA LEU A 294 -31.17 -23.95 -2.91
C LEU A 294 -29.86 -24.55 -3.42
N VAL A 295 -29.11 -23.81 -4.24
CA VAL A 295 -27.79 -24.26 -4.71
C VAL A 295 -26.82 -24.23 -3.53
N LYS A 296 -26.20 -25.38 -3.26
CA LYS A 296 -25.13 -25.53 -2.29
C LYS A 296 -23.80 -25.63 -3.02
N LEU A 297 -22.82 -24.89 -2.51
CA LEU A 297 -21.41 -25.02 -2.88
C LEU A 297 -20.65 -25.47 -1.65
N ASP A 298 -19.45 -25.97 -1.85
CA ASP A 298 -18.63 -26.49 -0.77
C ASP A 298 -17.66 -25.40 -0.28
N GLU A 299 -17.84 -24.92 0.95
CA GLU A 299 -16.92 -24.01 1.62
C GLU A 299 -15.75 -24.81 2.19
N THR A 300 -14.52 -24.31 2.01
CA THR A 300 -13.33 -24.91 2.60
C THR A 300 -13.44 -24.90 4.13
N ALA A 301 -13.12 -26.04 4.74
CA ALA A 301 -13.21 -26.28 6.16
C ALA A 301 -11.93 -26.94 6.70
N TYR A 302 -11.67 -26.73 7.98
CA TYR A 302 -10.47 -27.24 8.65
C TYR A 302 -10.83 -27.98 9.93
N SER A 303 -10.10 -29.06 10.21
CA SER A 303 -10.04 -29.71 11.53
C SER A 303 -8.60 -29.78 12.02
N TYR A 304 -8.45 -29.88 13.34
CA TYR A 304 -7.16 -30.03 13.99
C TYR A 304 -7.14 -31.33 14.80
N ASP A 305 -6.24 -32.23 14.43
CA ASP A 305 -5.95 -33.47 15.15
C ASP A 305 -4.43 -33.60 15.25
N PRO A 306 -3.83 -33.46 16.45
CA PRO A 306 -2.38 -33.49 16.61
C PRO A 306 -1.74 -34.84 16.24
N ASP A 307 -2.53 -35.92 16.21
CA ASP A 307 -2.04 -37.27 15.91
C ASP A 307 -2.17 -37.64 14.42
N SER A 308 -2.74 -36.75 13.61
CA SER A 308 -3.00 -36.98 12.20
C SER A 308 -2.28 -35.94 11.34
N THR A 309 -1.54 -36.42 10.34
CA THR A 309 -0.83 -35.58 9.38
C THR A 309 -1.33 -35.90 7.97
N SER A 310 -1.86 -34.89 7.28
CA SER A 310 -2.25 -35.01 5.88
C SER A 310 -1.67 -33.84 5.11
N ILE A 311 -0.86 -34.11 4.09
CA ILE A 311 -0.37 -33.06 3.19
C ILE A 311 -1.32 -33.04 1.97
N PRO A 312 -1.84 -31.87 1.57
CA PRO A 312 -2.67 -31.75 0.38
C PRO A 312 -1.97 -32.30 -0.87
N GLU A 313 -2.70 -33.00 -1.73
CA GLU A 313 -2.18 -33.50 -3.01
C GLU A 313 -1.93 -32.35 -4.01
N PHE A 314 -0.94 -32.52 -4.88
CA PHE A 314 -0.66 -31.57 -5.96
C PHE A 314 -1.75 -31.62 -7.03
N VAL A 315 -2.13 -30.44 -7.54
CA VAL A 315 -3.18 -30.29 -8.54
C VAL A 315 -2.59 -30.01 -9.93
N THR A 316 -3.08 -30.70 -10.95
CA THR A 316 -2.70 -30.53 -12.36
C THR A 316 -3.51 -29.44 -13.06
N GLN A 317 -2.98 -28.86 -14.14
CA GLN A 317 -3.69 -27.85 -14.94
C GLN A 317 -5.04 -28.36 -15.49
N SER A 318 -5.15 -29.65 -15.78
CA SER A 318 -6.42 -30.24 -16.22
C SER A 318 -7.47 -30.26 -15.11
N GLN A 319 -7.06 -30.55 -13.87
CA GLN A 319 -7.96 -30.49 -12.70
C GLN A 319 -8.39 -29.05 -12.43
N ILE A 320 -7.50 -28.06 -12.65
CA ILE A 320 -7.83 -26.63 -12.56
C ILE A 320 -8.95 -26.26 -13.51
N ASN A 321 -8.79 -26.59 -14.79
CA ASN A 321 -9.80 -26.26 -15.80
C ASN A 321 -11.15 -26.93 -15.49
N SER A 322 -11.13 -28.21 -15.12
CA SER A 322 -12.35 -28.94 -14.75
C SER A 322 -13.04 -28.35 -13.51
N SER A 323 -12.26 -27.86 -12.54
CA SER A 323 -12.81 -27.21 -11.34
C SER A 323 -13.46 -25.87 -11.66
N ILE A 324 -12.87 -25.09 -12.57
CA ILE A 324 -13.48 -23.84 -13.07
C ILE A 324 -14.80 -24.14 -13.76
N GLU A 325 -14.84 -25.14 -14.65
CA GLU A 325 -16.04 -25.51 -15.39
C GLU A 325 -17.18 -25.94 -14.44
N GLN A 326 -16.89 -26.83 -13.48
CA GLN A 326 -17.87 -27.25 -12.48
C GLN A 326 -18.31 -26.11 -11.57
N PHE A 327 -17.41 -25.21 -11.18
CA PHE A 327 -17.78 -24.04 -10.41
C PHE A 327 -18.75 -23.14 -11.19
N ILE A 328 -18.50 -22.91 -12.49
CA ILE A 328 -19.39 -22.15 -13.36
C ILE A 328 -20.78 -22.80 -13.41
N GLU A 329 -20.83 -24.11 -13.61
CA GLU A 329 -22.08 -24.87 -13.69
C GLU A 329 -22.97 -24.66 -12.46
N HIS A 330 -22.40 -24.67 -11.25
CA HIS A 330 -23.14 -24.46 -10.02
C HIS A 330 -23.42 -22.97 -9.74
N ALA A 331 -22.42 -22.11 -9.84
CA ALA A 331 -22.54 -20.69 -9.48
C ALA A 331 -23.56 -19.95 -10.36
N GLN A 332 -23.66 -20.31 -11.64
CA GLN A 332 -24.63 -19.67 -12.54
C GLN A 332 -26.09 -20.05 -12.26
N LEU A 333 -26.35 -21.14 -11.51
CA LEU A 333 -27.71 -21.53 -11.12
C LEU A 333 -28.28 -20.63 -10.03
N ASP A 334 -27.45 -19.91 -9.27
CA ASP A 334 -27.91 -18.89 -8.33
C ASP A 334 -28.54 -17.72 -9.11
N SER A 335 -29.83 -17.47 -8.89
CA SER A 335 -30.57 -16.40 -9.57
C SER A 335 -30.11 -15.00 -9.17
N ASN A 336 -29.47 -14.85 -8.01
CA ASN A 336 -28.91 -13.60 -7.53
C ASN A 336 -27.52 -13.31 -8.10
N VAL A 337 -26.84 -14.32 -8.67
CA VAL A 337 -25.54 -14.17 -9.34
C VAL A 337 -25.77 -13.83 -10.81
N VAL A 338 -25.19 -12.72 -11.23
CA VAL A 338 -25.35 -12.11 -12.56
C VAL A 338 -24.18 -12.46 -13.47
N ALA A 339 -22.95 -12.48 -12.96
CA ALA A 339 -21.76 -12.82 -13.73
C ALA A 339 -20.64 -13.34 -12.83
N GLY A 340 -19.68 -14.05 -13.44
CA GLY A 340 -18.44 -14.46 -12.79
C GLY A 340 -17.24 -13.96 -13.59
N LEU A 341 -16.28 -13.36 -12.91
CA LEU A 341 -15.01 -12.87 -13.46
C LEU A 341 -13.86 -13.62 -12.81
N LEU A 342 -12.95 -14.18 -13.60
CA LEU A 342 -11.72 -14.81 -13.15
C LEU A 342 -10.57 -13.81 -13.30
N PHE A 343 -9.88 -13.55 -12.20
CA PHE A 343 -8.66 -12.72 -12.18
C PHE A 343 -7.43 -13.62 -12.21
N ASP A 344 -6.33 -13.10 -12.75
CA ASP A 344 -5.04 -13.81 -12.83
C ASP A 344 -5.13 -15.18 -13.52
N ASP A 345 -5.85 -15.26 -14.64
CA ASP A 345 -6.10 -16.52 -15.37
C ASP A 345 -4.76 -17.27 -15.59
N PRO A 346 -4.59 -18.47 -14.99
CA PRO A 346 -3.38 -19.27 -15.15
C PRO A 346 -3.08 -19.60 -16.61
N ALA A 347 -4.11 -19.77 -17.43
CA ALA A 347 -3.99 -20.15 -18.84
C ALA A 347 -3.43 -19.02 -19.72
N GLN A 348 -3.73 -17.75 -19.38
CA GLN A 348 -3.22 -16.60 -20.14
C GLN A 348 -1.79 -16.23 -19.75
N ASN A 349 -1.40 -16.50 -18.50
CA ASN A 349 -0.13 -16.05 -17.95
C ASN A 349 1.02 -17.07 -18.03
N GLN A 350 0.82 -18.23 -18.69
CA GLN A 350 1.73 -19.38 -18.63
C GLN A 350 2.15 -19.73 -17.18
N ASN A 351 1.30 -19.39 -16.21
CA ASN A 351 1.59 -19.57 -14.80
C ASN A 351 1.14 -20.97 -14.41
N HIS A 352 2.08 -21.84 -14.07
CA HIS A 352 1.74 -23.03 -13.30
C HIS A 352 1.14 -22.56 -11.97
N LEU A 353 -0.06 -23.06 -11.62
CA LEU A 353 -0.60 -22.88 -10.28
C LEU A 353 0.30 -23.65 -9.31
N TRP A 354 0.86 -22.93 -8.34
CA TRP A 354 1.58 -23.53 -7.24
C TRP A 354 0.58 -24.26 -6.34
N SER A 355 0.99 -25.33 -5.65
CA SER A 355 0.08 -26.15 -4.83
C SER A 355 -0.64 -25.39 -3.71
N MET A 356 -0.15 -24.20 -3.36
CA MET A 356 -0.75 -23.30 -2.36
C MET A 356 -1.56 -22.15 -2.96
N SER A 357 -1.58 -22.01 -4.29
CA SER A 357 -2.33 -20.97 -4.99
C SER A 357 -3.80 -21.34 -5.12
N TYR A 358 -4.67 -20.37 -4.90
CA TYR A 358 -6.11 -20.48 -5.13
C TYR A 358 -6.52 -19.57 -6.29
N LEU A 359 -7.69 -19.81 -6.88
CA LEU A 359 -8.21 -18.99 -7.97
C LEU A 359 -8.99 -17.81 -7.42
N HIS A 360 -8.70 -16.61 -7.92
CA HIS A 360 -9.45 -15.40 -7.57
C HIS A 360 -10.63 -15.20 -8.51
N ILE A 361 -11.84 -15.32 -7.99
CA ILE A 361 -13.07 -15.15 -8.74
C ILE A 361 -13.90 -14.03 -8.09
N THR A 362 -14.44 -13.11 -8.90
CA THR A 362 -15.49 -12.19 -8.45
C THR A 362 -16.82 -12.61 -9.04
N LEU A 363 -17.79 -12.89 -8.18
CA LEU A 363 -19.19 -13.01 -8.55
C LEU A 363 -19.90 -11.67 -8.41
N ILE A 364 -20.47 -11.21 -9.52
CA ILE A 364 -21.31 -10.02 -9.56
C ILE A 364 -22.72 -10.41 -9.18
N ILE A 365 -23.25 -9.83 -8.11
CA ILE A 365 -24.60 -10.10 -7.60
C ILE A 365 -25.56 -8.93 -7.84
N GLN A 366 -26.85 -9.25 -7.81
CA GLN A 366 -27.92 -8.24 -7.83
C GLN A 366 -27.80 -7.28 -6.62
N GLU A 367 -28.38 -6.10 -6.77
CA GLU A 367 -28.36 -5.09 -5.72
C GLU A 367 -29.07 -5.56 -4.45
N LYS A 368 -28.53 -5.17 -3.28
CA LYS A 368 -29.12 -5.43 -1.97
C LYS A 368 -29.31 -6.92 -1.63
N VAL A 369 -28.72 -7.83 -2.38
CA VAL A 369 -28.64 -9.25 -2.02
C VAL A 369 -27.79 -9.39 -0.76
N LYS A 370 -28.32 -10.13 0.22
CA LYS A 370 -27.57 -10.47 1.43
C LYS A 370 -26.66 -11.66 1.14
N SER A 371 -25.36 -11.42 1.21
CA SER A 371 -24.31 -12.44 1.17
C SER A 371 -23.16 -12.02 2.10
N GLN A 372 -22.24 -12.95 2.37
CA GLN A 372 -20.92 -12.52 2.83
C GLN A 372 -20.19 -11.80 1.69
N SER A 373 -19.14 -11.04 2.03
CA SER A 373 -18.33 -10.34 1.03
C SER A 373 -17.37 -11.27 0.29
N ARG A 374 -16.97 -12.38 0.92
CA ARG A 374 -16.01 -13.34 0.38
C ARG A 374 -16.28 -14.74 0.92
N TYR A 375 -16.09 -15.74 0.08
CA TYR A 375 -16.07 -17.15 0.45
C TYR A 375 -14.75 -17.78 -0.03
N ILE A 376 -14.24 -18.75 0.71
CA ILE A 376 -13.23 -19.68 0.19
C ILE A 376 -13.94 -21.00 -0.04
N LEU A 377 -14.12 -21.36 -1.30
CA LEU A 377 -14.82 -22.57 -1.71
C LEU A 377 -13.82 -23.63 -2.18
N GLN A 378 -14.21 -24.89 -2.14
CA GLN A 378 -13.42 -25.99 -2.64
C GLN A 378 -14.13 -26.67 -3.82
N GLN A 379 -13.43 -26.84 -4.93
CA GLN A 379 -13.90 -27.63 -6.08
C GLN A 379 -12.78 -28.56 -6.56
N ASN A 380 -13.02 -29.87 -6.54
CA ASN A 380 -12.03 -30.93 -6.85
C ASN A 380 -10.65 -30.73 -6.19
N GLY A 381 -10.65 -30.37 -4.90
CA GLY A 381 -9.40 -30.16 -4.16
C GLY A 381 -8.77 -28.77 -4.35
N ILE A 382 -9.35 -27.91 -5.19
CA ILE A 382 -8.85 -26.55 -5.48
C ILE A 382 -9.64 -25.53 -4.70
N ASP A 383 -8.93 -24.65 -4.01
CA ASP A 383 -9.55 -23.51 -3.36
C ASP A 383 -9.86 -22.39 -4.37
N LEU A 384 -11.04 -21.81 -4.24
CA LEU A 384 -11.55 -20.68 -4.99
C LEU A 384 -11.82 -19.55 -3.99
N CYS A 385 -11.05 -18.45 -4.08
CA CYS A 385 -11.37 -17.22 -3.36
C CYS A 385 -12.43 -16.45 -4.15
N VAL A 386 -13.67 -16.53 -3.68
CA VAL A 386 -14.84 -15.97 -4.36
C VAL A 386 -15.30 -14.68 -3.66
N ASP A 387 -15.03 -13.54 -4.29
CA ASP A 387 -15.53 -12.23 -3.87
C ASP A 387 -16.96 -11.99 -4.37
N MET A 388 -17.84 -11.54 -3.48
CA MET A 388 -19.24 -11.23 -3.78
C MET A 388 -19.41 -9.72 -3.84
N VAL A 389 -19.68 -9.19 -5.04
CA VAL A 389 -19.71 -7.72 -5.25
C VAL A 389 -20.99 -7.31 -5.98
N SER A 390 -21.65 -6.27 -5.49
CA SER A 390 -22.84 -5.73 -6.19
C SER A 390 -22.45 -5.15 -7.55
N ARG A 391 -23.37 -5.25 -8.51
CA ARG A 391 -23.21 -4.68 -9.85
C ARG A 391 -22.85 -3.19 -9.81
N SER A 392 -23.52 -2.40 -8.97
CA SER A 392 -23.27 -0.96 -8.77
C SER A 392 -21.87 -0.68 -8.23
N THR A 393 -21.34 -1.55 -7.36
CA THR A 393 -20.00 -1.41 -6.82
C THR A 393 -18.94 -1.63 -7.89
N ILE A 394 -19.08 -2.68 -8.72
CA ILE A 394 -18.16 -2.90 -9.86
C ILE A 394 -18.25 -1.73 -10.83
N ARG A 395 -19.46 -1.29 -11.19
CA ARG A 395 -19.64 -0.16 -12.12
C ARG A 395 -19.02 1.14 -11.60
N ARG A 396 -19.19 1.43 -10.31
CA ARG A 396 -18.57 2.59 -9.66
C ARG A 396 -17.04 2.49 -9.68
N ARG A 397 -16.49 1.33 -9.30
CA ARG A 397 -15.03 1.12 -9.31
C ARG A 397 -14.47 1.27 -10.72
N LEU A 398 -15.13 0.70 -11.74
CA LEU A 398 -14.74 0.87 -13.14
C LEU A 398 -14.80 2.32 -13.61
N GLY A 399 -15.80 3.10 -13.16
CA GLY A 399 -15.89 4.52 -13.46
C GLY A 399 -14.85 5.39 -12.74
N GLN A 400 -14.20 4.87 -11.70
CA GLN A 400 -13.10 5.51 -10.96
C GLN A 400 -11.72 4.99 -11.40
N ALA A 401 -11.69 3.85 -12.11
CA ALA A 401 -10.47 3.22 -12.58
C ALA A 401 -9.85 4.07 -13.68
N ARG A 402 -8.59 4.42 -13.50
CA ARG A 402 -7.80 5.18 -14.46
C ARG A 402 -6.91 4.24 -15.24
N VAL A 403 -6.66 4.57 -16.49
CA VAL A 403 -5.76 3.80 -17.35
C VAL A 403 -4.42 3.57 -16.65
N GLY A 404 -4.03 2.30 -16.51
CA GLY A 404 -2.78 1.88 -15.89
C GLY A 404 -2.73 1.90 -14.36
N ASP A 405 -3.84 2.17 -13.68
CA ASP A 405 -3.94 1.82 -12.26
C ASP A 405 -4.11 0.30 -12.05
N GLU A 406 -3.91 -0.15 -10.82
CA GLU A 406 -3.95 -1.58 -10.47
C GLU A 406 -5.32 -2.21 -10.74
N TYR A 407 -6.41 -1.50 -10.42
CA TYR A 407 -7.77 -2.03 -10.60
C TYR A 407 -8.15 -2.12 -12.08
N TYR A 408 -7.74 -1.15 -12.88
CA TYR A 408 -7.85 -1.13 -14.32
C TYR A 408 -7.13 -2.34 -14.92
N ASN A 409 -5.86 -2.56 -14.53
CA ASN A 409 -5.08 -3.69 -15.03
C ASN A 409 -5.70 -5.02 -14.63
N TRP A 410 -6.14 -5.17 -13.38
CA TRP A 410 -6.84 -6.36 -12.93
C TRP A 410 -8.11 -6.64 -13.74
N PHE A 411 -8.90 -5.61 -14.04
CA PHE A 411 -10.12 -5.78 -14.82
C PHE A 411 -9.82 -6.14 -16.27
N VAL A 412 -8.86 -5.47 -16.93
CA VAL A 412 -8.48 -5.75 -18.32
C VAL A 412 -7.90 -7.16 -18.49
N ASP A 413 -7.12 -7.62 -17.51
CA ASP A 413 -6.52 -8.96 -17.50
C ASP A 413 -7.51 -10.06 -17.03
N SER A 414 -8.71 -9.68 -16.60
CA SER A 414 -9.71 -10.64 -16.13
C SER A 414 -10.47 -11.31 -17.28
N ARG A 415 -10.87 -12.56 -17.05
CA ARG A 415 -11.69 -13.35 -17.97
C ARG A 415 -13.12 -13.43 -17.47
N ILE A 416 -14.08 -13.10 -18.32
CA ILE A 416 -15.49 -13.39 -18.05
C ILE A 416 -15.68 -14.91 -18.12
N LEU A 417 -16.09 -15.51 -16.99
CA LEU A 417 -16.43 -16.93 -16.92
C LEU A 417 -17.84 -17.18 -17.45
N PHE A 418 -18.80 -16.36 -17.03
CA PHE A 418 -20.18 -16.34 -17.50
C PHE A 418 -20.83 -14.99 -17.21
N THR A 419 -21.89 -14.64 -17.93
CA THR A 419 -22.71 -13.47 -17.63
C THR A 419 -24.15 -13.65 -18.11
N LYS A 420 -25.09 -13.19 -17.28
CA LYS A 420 -26.52 -13.01 -17.58
C LYS A 420 -26.85 -11.55 -17.93
N ASP A 421 -25.89 -10.64 -17.72
CA ASP A 421 -26.02 -9.22 -18.00
C ASP A 421 -25.22 -8.87 -19.28
N PRO A 422 -25.91 -8.49 -20.39
CA PRO A 422 -25.26 -8.18 -21.65
C PRO A 422 -24.43 -6.89 -21.61
N THR A 423 -24.57 -6.06 -20.57
CA THR A 423 -23.79 -4.83 -20.40
C THR A 423 -22.37 -5.10 -19.89
N ILE A 424 -22.11 -6.24 -19.24
CA ILE A 424 -20.78 -6.54 -18.70
C ILE A 424 -19.73 -6.68 -19.81
N PRO A 425 -19.95 -7.48 -20.88
CA PRO A 425 -19.03 -7.48 -22.04
C PRO A 425 -18.86 -6.10 -22.68
N GLN A 426 -19.90 -5.27 -22.66
CA GLN A 426 -19.81 -3.90 -23.15
C GLN A 426 -18.89 -3.04 -22.28
N TRP A 427 -18.80 -3.26 -20.96
CA TRP A 427 -17.85 -2.56 -20.09
C TRP A 427 -16.40 -2.81 -20.48
N TYR A 428 -16.03 -4.06 -20.82
CA TYR A 428 -14.68 -4.37 -21.34
C TYR A 428 -14.42 -3.64 -22.65
N THR A 429 -15.41 -3.63 -23.54
CA THR A 429 -15.31 -2.93 -24.82
C THR A 429 -15.20 -1.42 -24.63
N ASP A 430 -15.94 -0.83 -23.70
CA ASP A 430 -15.93 0.60 -23.41
C ASP A 430 -14.60 1.03 -22.78
N ILE A 431 -14.05 0.23 -21.87
CA ILE A 431 -12.72 0.45 -21.29
C ILE A 431 -11.66 0.39 -22.41
N GLN A 432 -11.73 -0.60 -23.30
CA GLN A 432 -10.83 -0.70 -24.46
C GLN A 432 -11.05 0.43 -25.49
N ARG A 433 -12.27 0.97 -25.63
CA ARG A 433 -12.61 2.06 -26.56
C ARG A 433 -12.28 3.46 -26.03
N HIS A 434 -12.44 3.73 -24.74
CA HIS A 434 -12.00 4.99 -24.12
C HIS A 434 -10.49 5.20 -24.28
N ASN A 435 -9.74 4.10 -24.38
CA ASN A 435 -8.32 4.12 -24.73
C ASN A 435 -8.01 4.51 -26.19
N THR A 436 -9.00 4.50 -27.10
CA THR A 436 -8.82 4.73 -28.54
C THR A 436 -9.61 5.93 -29.10
N LYS A 437 -10.53 6.51 -28.33
CA LYS A 437 -11.32 7.68 -28.75
C LYS A 437 -11.23 8.80 -27.73
N SER A 438 -10.22 9.65 -27.89
CA SER A 438 -10.34 11.08 -27.63
C SER A 438 -10.49 11.80 -28.99
N ASP A 439 -11.75 11.93 -29.38
CA ASP A 439 -12.42 12.70 -30.44
C ASP A 439 -11.67 13.32 -31.64
N GLN A 440 -12.15 12.91 -32.82
CA GLN A 440 -12.26 13.65 -34.09
C GLN A 440 -11.14 14.64 -34.45
N ILE A 441 -9.93 14.13 -34.72
CA ILE A 441 -9.07 14.67 -35.79
C ILE A 441 -8.43 13.47 -36.49
N GLU A 442 -8.62 13.40 -37.82
CA GLU A 442 -7.96 12.41 -38.65
C GLU A 442 -6.47 12.72 -38.80
N VAL A 443 -5.69 11.63 -38.84
CA VAL A 443 -4.26 11.49 -39.17
C VAL A 443 -3.27 11.66 -38.01
N ASP A 444 -3.15 10.55 -37.27
CA ASP A 444 -1.98 9.98 -36.57
C ASP A 444 -2.31 9.47 -35.16
N LYS A 445 -1.86 8.25 -34.88
CA LYS A 445 -2.18 7.42 -33.72
C LYS A 445 -1.89 8.14 -32.40
N ILE A 446 -2.92 8.70 -31.77
CA ILE A 446 -2.84 9.21 -30.41
C ILE A 446 -3.15 8.06 -29.44
N ALA A 447 -2.12 7.58 -28.75
CA ALA A 447 -2.15 6.42 -27.86
C ALA A 447 -2.89 6.72 -26.53
N PRO A 448 -3.39 5.69 -25.80
CA PRO A 448 -4.27 5.83 -24.62
C PRO A 448 -3.77 6.75 -23.50
N VAL A 449 -2.48 7.06 -23.49
CA VAL A 449 -1.75 7.75 -22.42
C VAL A 449 -1.54 9.25 -22.68
N SER A 450 -1.77 9.75 -23.88
CA SER A 450 -1.87 11.20 -24.11
C SER A 450 -3.17 11.80 -23.52
N SER A 451 -4.08 10.93 -23.09
CA SER A 451 -5.32 11.26 -22.40
C SER A 451 -5.05 11.94 -21.05
N ARG A 452 -6.06 12.64 -20.53
CA ARG A 452 -6.03 13.24 -19.20
C ARG A 452 -5.62 12.22 -18.12
N ASP A 453 -6.07 10.97 -18.23
CA ASP A 453 -5.75 9.90 -17.28
C ASP A 453 -4.25 9.59 -17.22
N GLY A 454 -3.58 9.49 -18.37
CA GLY A 454 -2.13 9.27 -18.42
C GLY A 454 -1.35 10.41 -17.76
N ARG A 455 -1.80 11.66 -17.97
CA ARG A 455 -1.20 12.84 -17.31
C ARG A 455 -1.45 12.83 -15.79
N ILE A 456 -2.62 12.39 -15.34
CA ILE A 456 -2.91 12.21 -13.91
C ILE A 456 -2.00 11.13 -13.31
N GLN A 457 -1.75 10.02 -14.02
CA GLN A 457 -0.83 8.98 -13.56
C GLN A 457 0.60 9.50 -13.45
N LEU A 458 1.09 10.22 -14.47
CA LEU A 458 2.41 10.84 -14.44
C LEU A 458 2.57 11.83 -13.27
N MET A 459 1.56 12.66 -13.02
CA MET A 459 1.55 13.60 -11.88
C MET A 459 1.59 12.84 -10.54
N ASN A 460 0.78 11.80 -10.38
CA ASN A 460 0.74 11.00 -9.15
C ASN A 460 2.06 10.27 -8.90
N LEU A 461 2.63 9.64 -9.93
CA LEU A 461 3.95 9.03 -9.87
C LEU A 461 5.03 10.05 -9.53
N GLY A 462 4.99 11.23 -10.14
CA GLY A 462 5.89 12.34 -9.84
C GLY A 462 5.84 12.72 -8.35
N CYS A 463 4.64 12.93 -7.79
CA CYS A 463 4.47 13.27 -6.37
C CYS A 463 5.03 12.17 -5.43
N MET A 464 4.78 10.89 -5.76
CA MET A 464 5.28 9.77 -4.98
C MET A 464 6.80 9.62 -5.08
N LEU A 465 7.36 9.76 -6.29
CA LEU A 465 8.80 9.73 -6.55
C LEU A 465 9.54 10.80 -5.75
N SER A 466 9.00 12.02 -5.67
CA SER A 466 9.59 13.11 -4.87
C SER A 466 9.79 12.69 -3.41
N ALA A 467 8.79 12.05 -2.81
CA ALA A 467 8.87 11.56 -1.43
C ALA A 467 9.81 10.36 -1.29
N THR A 468 9.76 9.40 -2.22
CA THR A 468 10.59 8.20 -2.21
C THR A 468 12.08 8.53 -2.36
N LEU A 469 12.44 9.43 -3.28
CA LEU A 469 13.82 9.91 -3.44
C LEU A 469 14.31 10.65 -2.20
N ALA A 470 13.49 11.55 -1.62
CA ALA A 470 13.84 12.23 -0.39
C ALA A 470 14.07 11.23 0.77
N LYS A 471 13.34 10.12 0.83
CA LYS A 471 13.61 9.05 1.81
C LYS A 471 14.93 8.34 1.52
N ALA A 472 15.19 7.96 0.27
CA ALA A 472 16.44 7.32 -0.11
C ALA A 472 17.67 8.18 0.25
N GLU A 473 17.59 9.49 0.00
CA GLU A 473 18.62 10.46 0.35
C GLU A 473 18.77 10.66 1.85
N LYS A 474 17.67 10.73 2.62
CA LYS A 474 17.73 10.80 4.10
C LYS A 474 18.53 9.62 4.66
N TRP A 475 18.25 8.41 4.17
CA TRP A 475 18.96 7.21 4.61
C TRP A 475 20.44 7.22 4.24
N PHE A 476 20.77 7.80 3.09
CA PHE A 476 22.15 7.94 2.63
C PHE A 476 22.92 9.02 3.41
N TYR A 477 22.45 10.27 3.41
CA TYR A 477 23.19 11.43 3.91
C TYR A 477 23.13 11.59 5.43
N VAL A 478 22.02 11.21 6.06
CA VAL A 478 21.79 11.50 7.48
C VAL A 478 21.96 10.24 8.34
N LYS A 479 21.35 9.14 7.91
CA LYS A 479 21.35 7.88 8.68
C LYS A 479 22.55 6.99 8.39
N ASN A 480 23.21 7.18 7.25
CA ASN A 480 24.34 6.38 6.79
C ASN A 480 24.00 4.86 6.72
N ASP A 481 22.76 4.53 6.34
CA ASP A 481 22.30 3.16 6.07
C ASP A 481 22.16 2.96 4.56
N LEU A 482 23.21 2.39 3.97
CA LEU A 482 23.28 2.19 2.52
C LEU A 482 22.29 1.13 2.03
N ASN A 483 22.01 0.11 2.85
CA ASN A 483 21.08 -0.96 2.49
C ASN A 483 19.66 -0.43 2.43
N TYR A 484 19.28 0.37 3.42
CA TYR A 484 17.92 0.89 3.45
C TYR A 484 17.73 2.05 2.47
N SER A 485 18.77 2.85 2.21
CA SER A 485 18.78 3.76 1.05
C SER A 485 18.56 3.00 -0.26
N PHE A 486 19.26 1.86 -0.47
CA PHE A 486 19.07 1.01 -1.64
C PHE A 486 17.64 0.46 -1.79
N VAL A 487 16.97 0.08 -0.69
CA VAL A 487 15.56 -0.34 -0.75
C VAL A 487 14.66 0.77 -1.29
N TYR A 488 14.85 2.02 -0.88
CA TYR A 488 14.09 3.15 -1.43
C TYR A 488 14.50 3.49 -2.87
N ILE A 489 15.77 3.30 -3.25
CA ILE A 489 16.21 3.43 -4.64
C ILE A 489 15.48 2.44 -5.54
N LEU A 490 15.36 1.16 -5.14
CA LEU A 490 14.62 0.17 -5.93
C LEU A 490 13.16 0.58 -6.15
N LYS A 491 12.48 1.06 -5.11
CA LYS A 491 11.12 1.59 -5.22
C LYS A 491 11.04 2.76 -6.20
N ALA A 492 11.99 3.69 -6.12
CA ALA A 492 12.06 4.81 -7.05
C ALA A 492 12.35 4.36 -8.50
N VAL A 493 13.17 3.32 -8.72
CA VAL A 493 13.39 2.78 -10.07
C VAL A 493 12.11 2.14 -10.63
N GLU A 494 11.34 1.39 -9.83
CA GLU A 494 10.07 0.81 -10.28
C GLU A 494 9.05 1.89 -10.65
N ASP A 495 8.95 2.96 -9.86
CA ASP A 495 8.08 4.10 -10.16
C ASP A 495 8.56 4.86 -11.42
N LEU A 496 9.88 5.06 -11.59
CA LEU A 496 10.44 5.63 -12.81
C LEU A 496 10.22 4.75 -14.04
N ALA A 497 10.22 3.42 -13.87
CA ALA A 497 9.89 2.48 -14.94
C ALA A 497 8.45 2.71 -15.41
N ARG A 498 7.50 2.89 -14.47
CA ARG A 498 6.11 3.24 -14.80
C ARG A 498 6.01 4.60 -15.50
N VAL A 499 6.76 5.60 -15.03
CA VAL A 499 6.85 6.90 -15.71
C VAL A 499 7.30 6.72 -17.16
N GLU A 500 8.39 5.99 -17.40
CA GLU A 500 8.91 5.78 -18.76
C GLU A 500 7.91 5.06 -19.68
N ILE A 501 7.21 4.06 -19.15
CA ILE A 501 6.18 3.34 -19.89
C ILE A 501 5.06 4.29 -20.30
N PHE A 502 4.59 5.15 -19.38
CA PHE A 502 3.58 6.14 -19.72
C PHE A 502 4.09 7.20 -20.72
N ARG A 503 5.33 7.66 -20.60
CA ARG A 503 5.94 8.60 -21.58
C ARG A 503 6.03 8.01 -22.99
N ASN A 504 6.23 6.69 -23.09
CA ASN A 504 6.21 5.95 -24.37
C ASN A 504 4.79 5.51 -24.77
N HIS A 505 3.78 6.06 -24.12
CA HIS A 505 2.36 5.80 -24.35
C HIS A 505 1.91 4.34 -24.23
N GLN A 506 2.56 3.59 -23.34
CA GLN A 506 2.21 2.23 -22.98
C GLN A 506 1.55 2.20 -21.60
N ILE A 507 0.87 1.08 -21.29
CA ILE A 507 0.25 0.85 -19.99
C ILE A 507 1.20 -0.05 -19.16
N PRO A 508 1.59 0.35 -17.95
CA PRO A 508 2.41 -0.50 -17.09
C PRO A 508 1.68 -1.80 -16.76
N GLY A 509 2.33 -2.93 -17.02
CA GLY A 509 1.88 -4.25 -16.62
C GLY A 509 2.40 -4.61 -15.22
N LYS A 510 2.30 -5.90 -14.87
CA LYS A 510 2.73 -6.42 -13.54
C LYS A 510 4.24 -6.35 -13.31
N LYS A 511 5.03 -6.26 -14.38
CA LYS A 511 6.49 -6.23 -14.33
C LYS A 511 7.04 -4.97 -15.04
N PRO A 512 6.76 -3.77 -14.52
CA PRO A 512 7.11 -2.51 -15.19
C PRO A 512 8.61 -2.38 -15.43
N LEU A 513 9.47 -2.94 -14.57
CA LEU A 513 10.92 -2.86 -14.76
C LEU A 513 11.39 -3.53 -16.06
N HIS A 514 10.86 -4.71 -16.39
CA HIS A 514 11.23 -5.41 -17.62
C HIS A 514 10.73 -4.66 -18.86
N GLN A 515 9.50 -4.14 -18.81
CA GLN A 515 8.95 -3.30 -19.89
C GLN A 515 9.80 -2.03 -20.10
N ALA A 516 10.24 -1.37 -19.03
CA ALA A 516 11.07 -0.19 -19.12
C ALA A 516 12.50 -0.51 -19.63
N VAL A 517 13.03 -1.71 -19.37
CA VAL A 517 14.29 -2.18 -19.97
C VAL A 517 14.17 -2.32 -21.49
N GLU A 518 13.01 -2.70 -22.02
CA GLU A 518 12.78 -2.76 -23.47
C GLU A 518 12.71 -1.35 -24.09
N LEU A 519 12.10 -0.40 -23.39
CA LEU A 519 11.93 0.98 -23.85
C LEU A 519 13.22 1.81 -23.75
N LYS A 520 13.95 1.70 -22.63
CA LYS A 520 15.15 2.49 -22.33
C LYS A 520 16.21 1.64 -21.63
N PRO A 521 16.86 0.72 -22.38
CA PRO A 521 17.72 -0.32 -21.80
C PRO A 521 18.89 0.22 -20.99
N ASP A 522 19.57 1.28 -21.45
CA ASP A 522 20.79 1.77 -20.81
C ASP A 522 20.56 2.21 -19.36
N PHE A 523 19.43 2.88 -19.09
CA PHE A 523 19.11 3.36 -17.74
C PHE A 523 18.56 2.24 -16.86
N PHE A 524 17.55 1.50 -17.34
CA PHE A 524 16.84 0.53 -16.52
C PHE A 524 17.60 -0.79 -16.34
N ARG A 525 18.50 -1.17 -17.25
CA ARG A 525 19.44 -2.27 -16.96
C ARG A 525 20.41 -1.86 -15.86
N LEU A 526 21.03 -0.70 -16.01
CA LEU A 526 22.04 -0.20 -15.09
C LEU A 526 21.52 -0.06 -13.65
N TRP A 527 20.39 0.62 -13.48
CA TRP A 527 19.86 0.97 -12.16
C TRP A 527 18.73 0.07 -11.68
N GLY A 528 18.07 -0.64 -12.58
CA GLY A 528 16.99 -1.56 -12.26
C GLY A 528 17.44 -2.99 -11.99
N THR A 529 18.14 -3.59 -12.94
CA THR A 529 18.53 -5.01 -12.85
C THR A 529 19.94 -5.19 -12.31
N ASP A 530 20.92 -4.49 -12.87
CA ASP A 530 22.34 -4.69 -12.54
C ASP A 530 22.69 -4.15 -11.15
N LEU A 531 21.99 -3.10 -10.69
CA LEU A 531 22.19 -2.55 -9.36
C LEU A 531 21.95 -3.59 -8.25
N ILE A 532 21.06 -4.55 -8.47
CA ILE A 532 20.76 -5.62 -7.51
C ILE A 532 22.01 -6.47 -7.23
N GLU A 533 22.83 -6.73 -8.25
CA GLU A 533 24.08 -7.50 -8.16
C GLU A 533 25.27 -6.71 -7.64
N ARG A 534 25.24 -5.39 -7.78
CA ARG A 534 26.35 -4.52 -7.34
C ARG A 534 26.46 -4.46 -5.83
N LYS A 535 27.67 -4.32 -5.32
CA LYS A 535 27.89 -4.03 -3.90
C LYS A 535 27.26 -2.69 -3.53
N LYS A 536 26.55 -2.61 -2.39
CA LYS A 536 25.88 -1.38 -1.93
C LYS A 536 26.83 -0.51 -1.12
N ASP A 537 27.96 -0.14 -1.73
CA ASP A 537 28.89 0.82 -1.15
C ASP A 537 28.45 2.27 -1.41
N LYS A 538 29.10 3.20 -0.71
CA LYS A 538 28.73 4.62 -0.71
C LYS A 538 28.75 5.20 -2.12
N LEU A 539 29.74 4.84 -2.94
CA LEU A 539 29.87 5.36 -4.30
C LEU A 539 28.72 4.87 -5.18
N THR A 540 28.44 3.57 -5.15
CA THR A 540 27.39 2.94 -5.95
C THR A 540 26.01 3.51 -5.61
N VAL A 541 25.69 3.63 -4.32
CA VAL A 541 24.41 4.18 -3.86
C VAL A 541 24.28 5.66 -4.21
N GLN A 542 25.36 6.44 -4.07
CA GLN A 542 25.37 7.85 -4.46
C GLN A 542 25.17 8.06 -5.96
N GLN A 543 25.82 7.24 -6.79
CA GLN A 543 25.67 7.31 -8.25
C GLN A 543 24.24 6.97 -8.66
N ALA A 544 23.65 5.92 -8.09
CA ALA A 544 22.26 5.57 -8.34
C ALA A 544 21.31 6.73 -7.97
N LEU A 545 21.44 7.27 -6.75
CA LEU A 545 20.64 8.43 -6.30
C LEU A 545 20.76 9.63 -7.24
N THR A 546 21.98 9.95 -7.66
CA THR A 546 22.26 11.07 -8.57
C THR A 546 21.58 10.85 -9.91
N SER A 547 21.77 9.67 -10.52
CA SER A 547 21.18 9.34 -11.82
C SER A 547 19.65 9.29 -11.80
N LEU A 548 19.05 8.77 -10.74
CA LEU A 548 17.59 8.74 -10.58
C LEU A 548 17.02 10.16 -10.41
N THR A 549 17.69 10.99 -9.61
CA THR A 549 17.30 12.39 -9.41
C THR A 549 17.38 13.15 -10.73
N GLU A 550 18.48 13.01 -11.47
CA GLU A 550 18.65 13.62 -12.80
C GLU A 550 17.57 13.15 -13.78
N TYR A 551 17.25 11.86 -13.79
CA TYR A 551 16.17 11.32 -14.61
C TYR A 551 14.83 12.01 -14.31
N MET A 552 14.49 12.13 -13.03
CA MET A 552 13.26 12.80 -12.60
C MET A 552 13.29 14.30 -12.96
N SER A 553 14.43 14.97 -12.77
CA SER A 553 14.62 16.38 -13.11
C SER A 553 14.37 16.64 -14.60
N THR A 554 14.95 15.83 -15.49
CA THR A 554 14.75 15.97 -16.95
C THR A 554 13.31 15.72 -17.39
N GLY A 555 12.54 14.94 -16.64
CA GLY A 555 11.12 14.67 -16.92
C GLY A 555 10.13 15.58 -16.18
N THR A 556 10.60 16.59 -15.43
CA THR A 556 9.76 17.35 -14.49
C THR A 556 8.60 18.06 -15.19
N GLU A 557 8.85 18.77 -16.30
CA GLU A 557 7.81 19.49 -17.04
C GLU A 557 6.67 18.57 -17.49
N GLU A 558 7.02 17.41 -18.07
CA GLU A 558 6.05 16.46 -18.59
C GLU A 558 5.25 15.80 -17.47
N MET A 559 5.92 15.39 -16.39
CA MET A 559 5.27 14.74 -15.25
C MET A 559 4.28 15.66 -14.54
N PHE A 560 4.64 16.93 -14.37
CA PHE A 560 3.83 17.90 -13.63
C PHE A 560 3.05 18.86 -14.53
N LYS A 561 2.92 18.53 -15.83
CA LYS A 561 2.24 19.38 -16.81
C LYS A 561 0.85 19.84 -16.35
N LEU A 562 0.06 18.97 -15.71
CA LEU A 562 -1.27 19.34 -15.21
C LEU A 562 -1.23 20.45 -14.15
N VAL A 563 -0.27 20.36 -13.22
CA VAL A 563 -0.09 21.36 -12.17
C VAL A 563 0.41 22.66 -12.79
N LEU A 564 1.40 22.58 -13.69
CA LEU A 564 1.95 23.74 -14.39
C LEU A 564 0.89 24.45 -15.24
N ASP A 565 0.12 23.71 -16.05
CA ASP A 565 -0.95 24.28 -16.88
C ASP A 565 -2.03 24.95 -16.00
N TYR A 566 -2.38 24.36 -14.85
CA TYR A 566 -3.31 24.97 -13.89
C TYR A 566 -2.78 26.28 -13.31
N LEU A 567 -1.55 26.29 -12.79
CA LEU A 567 -0.93 27.48 -12.20
C LEU A 567 -0.76 28.62 -13.24
N LYS A 568 -0.36 28.27 -14.46
CA LYS A 568 -0.29 29.20 -15.60
C LYS A 568 -1.66 29.82 -15.93
N ALA A 569 -2.70 28.99 -15.95
CA ALA A 569 -4.06 29.44 -16.28
C ALA A 569 -4.66 30.34 -15.19
N GLU A 570 -4.42 30.03 -13.92
CA GLU A 570 -4.87 30.85 -12.79
C GLU A 570 -4.14 32.21 -12.75
N ASN A 571 -2.88 32.26 -13.18
CA ASN A 571 -2.04 33.47 -13.25
C ASN A 571 -2.08 34.29 -11.95
N ARG A 572 -2.02 33.60 -10.83
CA ARG A 572 -2.01 34.13 -9.46
C ARG A 572 -1.34 33.14 -8.53
N ILE A 573 -1.12 33.59 -7.30
CA ILE A 573 -0.74 32.71 -6.20
C ILE A 573 -1.88 31.72 -5.93
N CYS A 574 -1.56 30.42 -5.95
CA CYS A 574 -2.50 29.34 -5.67
C CYS A 574 -2.10 28.62 -4.39
N THR A 575 -3.04 28.53 -3.44
CA THR A 575 -2.80 27.85 -2.15
C THR A 575 -2.80 26.33 -2.31
N ALA A 576 -2.28 25.60 -1.32
CA ALA A 576 -2.46 24.15 -1.27
C ALA A 576 -3.94 23.75 -1.26
N THR A 577 -4.80 24.52 -0.59
CA THR A 577 -6.26 24.32 -0.63
C THR A 577 -6.81 24.47 -2.05
N ASP A 578 -6.37 25.47 -2.83
CA ASP A 578 -6.77 25.60 -4.25
C ASP A 578 -6.38 24.35 -5.04
N LEU A 579 -5.14 23.88 -4.87
CA LEU A 579 -4.62 22.69 -5.54
C LEU A 579 -5.38 21.42 -5.14
N TYR A 580 -5.61 21.20 -3.85
CA TYR A 580 -6.36 20.03 -3.39
C TYR A 580 -7.80 20.06 -3.88
N HIS A 581 -8.46 21.22 -3.95
CA HIS A 581 -9.80 21.31 -4.52
C HIS A 581 -9.79 21.03 -6.02
N ASN A 582 -8.82 21.55 -6.77
CA ASN A 582 -8.72 21.32 -8.21
C ASN A 582 -8.45 19.84 -8.56
N PHE A 583 -7.64 19.15 -7.75
CA PHE A 583 -7.20 17.78 -7.99
C PHE A 583 -7.84 16.74 -7.05
N ALA A 584 -8.91 17.08 -6.31
CA ALA A 584 -9.50 16.24 -5.26
C ALA A 584 -9.88 14.83 -5.74
N ASP A 585 -10.43 14.74 -6.95
CA ASP A 585 -10.86 13.49 -7.56
C ASP A 585 -9.75 12.79 -8.36
N GLU A 586 -8.58 13.41 -8.47
CA GLU A 586 -7.50 13.05 -9.41
C GLU A 586 -6.19 12.67 -8.71
N SER A 587 -5.93 13.19 -7.51
CA SER A 587 -4.68 12.92 -6.80
C SER A 587 -4.79 11.70 -5.88
N VAL A 588 -3.82 10.79 -5.96
CA VAL A 588 -3.68 9.64 -5.03
C VAL A 588 -2.66 9.96 -3.91
N GLY A 589 -1.79 10.94 -4.15
CA GLY A 589 -0.83 11.48 -3.17
C GLY A 589 -1.11 12.94 -2.88
N SER A 590 -0.22 13.59 -2.12
CA SER A 590 -0.29 15.04 -1.94
C SER A 590 0.35 15.73 -3.15
N VAL A 591 -0.43 16.49 -3.92
CA VAL A 591 0.06 17.34 -5.03
C VAL A 591 1.12 18.36 -4.57
N VAL A 592 1.09 18.73 -3.29
CA VAL A 592 2.08 19.60 -2.63
C VAL A 592 3.47 18.97 -2.67
N LEU A 593 3.61 17.64 -2.61
CA LEU A 593 4.92 16.97 -2.72
C LEU A 593 5.57 17.21 -4.10
N GLY A 594 4.76 17.19 -5.17
CA GLY A 594 5.21 17.55 -6.51
C GLY A 594 5.57 19.03 -6.63
N CYS A 595 4.81 19.90 -5.97
CA CYS A 595 5.11 21.33 -5.92
C CYS A 595 6.42 21.61 -5.18
N GLU A 596 6.66 20.98 -4.02
CA GLU A 596 7.93 21.10 -3.29
C GLU A 596 9.12 20.57 -4.08
N TRP A 597 8.93 19.53 -4.90
CA TRP A 597 9.94 19.11 -5.87
C TRP A 597 10.22 20.21 -6.89
N MET A 598 9.19 20.74 -7.53
CA MET A 598 9.31 21.81 -8.52
C MET A 598 9.95 23.09 -7.96
N VAL A 599 9.64 23.48 -6.72
CA VAL A 599 10.30 24.59 -6.01
C VAL A 599 11.80 24.35 -5.90
N ARG A 600 12.22 23.14 -5.49
CA ARG A 600 13.66 22.80 -5.39
C ARG A 600 14.36 22.74 -6.74
N GLN A 601 13.62 22.45 -7.81
CA GLN A 601 14.11 22.47 -9.17
C GLN A 601 14.05 23.88 -9.80
N GLY A 602 13.53 24.89 -9.10
CA GLY A 602 13.43 26.27 -9.59
C GLY A 602 12.28 26.53 -10.56
N TRP A 603 11.27 25.65 -10.62
CA TRP A 603 10.09 25.80 -11.50
C TRP A 603 8.97 26.64 -10.88
N LEU A 604 8.92 26.72 -9.55
CA LEU A 604 7.87 27.40 -8.80
C LEU A 604 8.48 28.23 -7.68
N GLU A 605 7.82 29.34 -7.36
CA GLU A 605 8.06 30.06 -6.12
C GLU A 605 7.11 29.59 -5.03
N ARG A 606 7.62 29.52 -3.80
CA ARG A 606 6.87 29.11 -2.61
C ARG A 606 6.65 30.31 -1.69
N MET A 607 5.43 30.48 -1.20
CA MET A 607 5.06 31.56 -0.28
C MET A 607 4.09 31.10 0.81
N GLY A 608 3.90 31.95 1.82
CA GLY A 608 2.87 31.80 2.84
C GLY A 608 1.70 32.75 2.63
N VAL A 609 0.46 32.23 2.72
CA VAL A 609 -0.78 33.02 2.65
C VAL A 609 -1.51 32.93 4.00
N PRO A 610 -1.92 34.06 4.62
CA PRO A 610 -2.61 34.02 5.90
C PRO A 610 -3.88 33.16 5.90
N LEU A 611 -3.98 32.24 6.86
CA LEU A 611 -5.07 31.30 7.02
C LEU A 611 -5.56 31.27 8.48
N GLN A 612 -6.88 31.22 8.66
CA GLN A 612 -7.49 30.92 9.96
C GLN A 612 -7.72 29.41 10.07
N LEU A 613 -7.18 28.78 11.12
CA LEU A 613 -7.31 27.33 11.33
C LEU A 613 -8.77 26.90 11.55
N THR A 614 -9.55 27.71 12.27
CA THR A 614 -10.97 27.45 12.52
C THR A 614 -11.83 28.69 12.33
N PRO A 615 -13.16 28.54 12.13
CA PRO A 615 -14.06 29.69 12.07
C PRO A 615 -13.98 30.54 13.35
N ASN A 616 -13.85 31.86 13.17
CA ASN A 616 -13.71 32.86 14.25
C ASN A 616 -12.38 32.81 15.01
N SER A 617 -11.34 32.16 14.46
CA SER A 617 -9.99 32.28 15.01
C SER A 617 -9.50 33.73 14.91
N SER A 618 -8.95 34.27 16.00
CA SER A 618 -8.37 35.63 16.04
C SER A 618 -6.89 35.66 15.64
N SER A 619 -6.28 34.50 15.45
CA SER A 619 -4.89 34.32 15.03
C SER A 619 -4.84 33.66 13.66
N THR A 620 -3.85 34.05 12.87
CA THR A 620 -3.56 33.45 11.56
C THR A 620 -2.29 32.62 11.62
N VAL A 621 -2.28 31.54 10.86
CA VAL A 621 -1.07 30.82 10.43
C VAL A 621 -0.86 31.10 8.94
N GLU A 622 0.18 30.55 8.33
CA GLU A 622 0.42 30.68 6.89
C GLU A 622 0.18 29.34 6.20
N GLU A 623 -0.74 29.32 5.25
CA GLU A 623 -0.92 28.23 4.32
C GLU A 623 0.15 28.30 3.23
N ILE A 624 0.69 27.15 2.82
CA ILE A 624 1.63 27.11 1.71
C ILE A 624 0.91 27.43 0.39
N ALA A 625 1.56 28.25 -0.44
CA ALA A 625 1.07 28.62 -1.75
C ALA A 625 2.21 28.65 -2.77
N TYR A 626 1.83 28.51 -4.03
CA TYR A 626 2.74 28.42 -5.16
C TYR A 626 2.39 29.44 -6.23
N LEU A 627 3.42 30.00 -6.84
CA LEU A 627 3.32 30.84 -8.01
C LEU A 627 4.18 30.25 -9.13
N TYR A 628 3.61 30.12 -10.31
CA TYR A 628 4.39 29.89 -11.52
C TYR A 628 4.85 31.24 -12.04
N ASP A 629 6.05 31.66 -11.64
CA ASP A 629 6.73 32.85 -12.16
C ASP A 629 7.97 32.40 -12.93
N PHE A 630 7.75 31.82 -14.10
CA PHE A 630 8.80 31.70 -15.09
C PHE A 630 8.55 32.82 -16.09
N LEU A 631 9.20 33.97 -15.88
CA LEU A 631 9.37 34.96 -16.94
C LEU A 631 9.99 34.20 -18.12
N GLU A 632 9.30 34.15 -19.26
CA GLU A 632 9.93 33.84 -20.54
C GLU A 632 10.89 34.99 -20.89
N GLU A 633 11.96 35.17 -20.12
CA GLU A 633 13.07 36.06 -20.46
C GLU A 633 14.28 35.20 -20.83
N ASP A 634 14.75 35.41 -22.07
CA ASP A 634 15.96 34.92 -22.72
C ASP A 634 15.89 33.62 -23.56
N LEU A 635 14.88 33.52 -24.43
CA LEU A 635 15.04 32.88 -25.75
C LEU A 635 14.70 33.88 -26.87
N PHE A 636 15.59 34.86 -27.07
CA PHE A 636 15.72 35.60 -28.33
C PHE A 636 17.15 35.52 -28.84
#